data_AF-A0A969JMJ5-F1
#
_entry.id   AF-A0A969JMJ5-F1
#
_cell.length_a   1.000
_cell.length_b   1.000
_cell.length_c   1.000
_cell.angle_alpha   90.00
_cell.angle_beta   90.00
_cell.angle_gamma   90.00
#
_symmetry.space_group_name_H-M   'P 1'
#
loop_
_entity.id
_entity.type
_entity.pdbx_description
1 polymer ?
#
loop_
_entity_poly.entity_id
_entity_poly.type
_entity_poly.pdbx_seq_one_letter_code
_entity_poly.pdbx_strand_id
1 'polypeptide(L)'
;MSQQVDEIQGVESQIGVDNPFPGLRPFKIDESHLFFGREGQSDEVLLKLSKNRFVGVIGPSGSGKSSFIYCGVLPILYGGFLTDASPNWEVVVSRPGANPVDNLAESLLGVTADYETAGVEDKKIKRTIVSTLLRSSSLGLVEAIQQSRRKEDINYLILIDQFEELFRFKDSTDPNSINETLAFVNLLMEAVNYPDSPIYVAITMRSDFIGDCAQFPDLTRKINDSHYLIPQMTRDQKRRAIEGPVAVGSAHIAPRLVQQLLNDLGDNPDQLPILQHSLMRTWSYWAKFKDYDDEPLDLKHYEAIGTMSEALSMHANEAYDELDEDQKRICEVLFKAITEKRGENFGIRRPTRLNEIAAIADVSEEDLMGVLDKFREPGRSLLTPAYTLDLHSKSMVDISHESLMRIWVRLKNWVDDEADAVQMYHRLAEAASMYQVGKAGLWRPPDLQLALNWQAKHKPTIVWGQRYHPAFERTMVFLEYSKKEFETEQRIKELEQKRKLQRARITAGVMGFFTIVALLGLVFAVYQRTLAEEQRKLAVENEQLAKAAEANAREQQKIAEENAEKARIAEADALAQKGIAEQNAEEARIAQLLAEEQRQLADRNALRAENNQKLAEANQKKAEENAEIARVNEEKAKKERMLAVAKAMAIKSKDLSSNPEQEALVAQQAHNFHASFNGYPYDNDIFNGLFSALEVKKHPLTLSLEGHKNSVRALETRVSSNHIYSGGTDGKILLWNYQNNKWEATEIVGERTDYLIYSFDINPNEDKMAVGGLHTIDSKNNYVELYDLHNHNAPPKKISGYVDAIGDIKFTPGRKRILCS
;
A
#
# COMPACT_ATOMS: atom_id res chain seq x y z
N MET A 1 -20.81 48.60 1.47
CA MET A 1 -21.70 49.18 0.44
C MET A 1 -21.42 48.40 -0.84
N SER A 2 -22.33 47.70 -1.49
CA SER A 2 -23.79 47.61 -1.39
C SER A 2 -24.26 46.16 -1.59
N GLN A 3 -25.36 45.83 -0.94
CA GLN A 3 -26.07 44.56 -0.95
C GLN A 3 -26.56 44.14 -2.35
N GLN A 4 -26.52 42.83 -2.61
CA GLN A 4 -27.69 42.08 -3.09
C GLN A 4 -27.46 40.60 -2.71
N VAL A 5 -28.01 40.25 -1.56
CA VAL A 5 -28.22 38.88 -1.09
C VAL A 5 -29.73 38.79 -0.96
N ASP A 6 -30.38 38.15 -1.92
CA ASP A 6 -31.78 37.72 -1.81
C ASP A 6 -31.83 36.22 -2.08
N GLU A 7 -32.06 35.50 -0.98
CA GLU A 7 -33.07 34.46 -0.82
C GLU A 7 -33.27 33.45 -1.96
N ILE A 8 -32.63 32.29 -1.81
CA ILE A 8 -33.27 31.01 -2.11
C ILE A 8 -33.46 30.26 -0.80
N GLN A 9 -34.68 30.38 -0.30
CA GLN A 9 -35.47 29.45 0.50
C GLN A 9 -34.73 28.42 1.38
N GLY A 10 -34.95 28.58 2.69
CA GLY A 10 -34.50 27.71 3.75
C GLY A 10 -34.79 26.23 3.49
N VAL A 11 -33.72 25.45 3.52
CA VAL A 11 -33.74 24.08 4.02
C VAL A 11 -33.15 24.17 5.41
N GLU A 12 -34.00 24.03 6.43
CA GLU A 12 -33.56 23.78 7.79
C GLU A 12 -32.55 22.62 7.77
N SER A 13 -31.40 22.85 8.38
CA SER A 13 -30.36 21.88 8.64
C SER A 13 -30.89 20.75 9.54
N GLN A 14 -31.55 19.77 8.94
CA GLN A 14 -31.49 18.41 9.43
C GLN A 14 -30.15 17.85 8.95
N ILE A 15 -29.19 17.67 9.86
CA ILE A 15 -27.99 16.86 9.60
C ILE A 15 -28.49 15.44 9.34
N GLY A 16 -28.81 15.16 8.09
CA GLY A 16 -29.07 13.83 7.58
C GLY A 16 -27.78 13.02 7.66
N VAL A 17 -27.92 11.76 8.04
CA VAL A 17 -26.86 10.80 8.32
C VAL A 17 -26.06 10.48 7.05
N ASP A 18 -25.13 11.36 6.67
CA ASP A 18 -24.20 11.08 5.58
C ASP A 18 -23.28 9.92 5.97
N ASN A 19 -23.09 8.97 5.04
CA ASN A 19 -22.30 7.77 5.31
C ASN A 19 -20.83 8.13 5.58
N PRO A 20 -20.29 7.85 6.77
CA PRO A 20 -18.93 8.24 7.14
C PRO A 20 -17.85 7.42 6.42
N PHE A 21 -18.22 6.35 5.72
CA PHE A 21 -17.31 5.49 5.00
C PHE A 21 -17.44 5.71 3.49
N PRO A 22 -16.35 6.12 2.80
CA PRO A 22 -16.45 6.52 1.40
C PRO A 22 -16.38 5.36 0.39
N GLY A 23 -16.26 4.11 0.84
CA GLY A 23 -16.21 2.93 -0.04
C GLY A 23 -14.79 2.59 -0.50
N LEU A 24 -14.56 2.38 -1.80
CA LEU A 24 -13.22 2.08 -2.33
C LEU A 24 -12.38 3.32 -2.67
N ARG A 25 -12.98 4.51 -2.73
CA ARG A 25 -12.22 5.73 -2.96
C ARG A 25 -11.41 6.11 -1.72
N PRO A 26 -10.25 6.76 -1.88
CA PRO A 26 -9.54 7.34 -0.73
C PRO A 26 -10.40 8.41 -0.05
N PHE A 27 -10.12 8.65 1.23
CA PHE A 27 -10.67 9.80 1.94
C PHE A 27 -10.08 11.09 1.37
N LYS A 28 -10.92 12.12 1.28
CA LYS A 28 -10.57 13.47 0.82
C LYS A 28 -10.14 14.36 2.00
N ILE A 29 -9.54 15.51 1.70
CA ILE A 29 -8.99 16.43 2.70
C ILE A 29 -10.07 16.96 3.65
N ASP A 30 -11.27 17.24 3.15
CA ASP A 30 -12.46 17.68 3.91
C ASP A 30 -13.04 16.57 4.81
N GLU A 31 -12.66 15.31 4.56
CA GLU A 31 -13.07 14.14 5.34
C GLU A 31 -12.04 13.79 6.43
N SER A 32 -11.09 14.68 6.74
CA SER A 32 -10.04 14.44 7.75
C SER A 32 -10.59 14.09 9.14
N HIS A 33 -11.75 14.64 9.48
CA HIS A 33 -12.47 14.38 10.73
C HIS A 33 -13.01 12.94 10.83
N LEU A 34 -13.05 12.19 9.73
CA LEU A 34 -13.42 10.78 9.65
C LEU A 34 -12.20 9.84 9.62
N PHE A 35 -10.97 10.36 9.70
CA PHE A 35 -9.75 9.58 9.56
C PHE A 35 -9.09 9.30 10.92
N PHE A 36 -9.14 8.04 11.38
CA PHE A 36 -8.67 7.62 12.71
C PHE A 36 -7.65 6.48 12.66
N GLY A 37 -6.91 6.30 13.76
CA GLY A 37 -5.99 5.17 13.95
C GLY A 37 -4.59 5.38 13.36
N ARG A 38 -4.30 6.58 12.85
CA ARG A 38 -2.99 6.96 12.27
C ARG A 38 -2.36 8.15 12.97
N GLU A 39 -2.80 8.44 14.20
CA GLU A 39 -2.29 9.56 15.00
C GLU A 39 -0.78 9.44 15.24
N GLY A 40 -0.04 10.56 15.18
CA GLY A 40 1.41 10.64 15.37
C GLY A 40 2.27 10.26 14.15
N GLN A 41 1.74 9.49 13.19
CA GLN A 41 2.49 9.10 11.98
C GLN A 41 2.70 10.29 11.02
N SER A 42 1.74 11.21 10.98
CA SER A 42 1.81 12.42 10.15
C SER A 42 2.96 13.33 10.53
N ASP A 43 3.26 13.44 11.83
CA ASP A 43 4.32 14.31 12.36
C ASP A 43 5.69 13.87 11.85
N GLU A 44 5.95 12.56 11.83
CA GLU A 44 7.19 11.99 11.30
C GLU A 44 7.38 12.29 9.80
N VAL A 45 6.30 12.23 9.02
CA VAL A 45 6.33 12.57 7.59
C VAL A 45 6.60 14.05 7.39
N LEU A 46 5.96 14.93 8.16
CA LEU A 46 6.19 16.37 8.09
C LEU A 46 7.61 16.75 8.51
N LEU A 47 8.17 16.11 9.54
CA LEU A 47 9.57 16.31 9.95
C LEU A 47 10.56 15.92 8.84
N LYS A 48 10.32 14.78 8.18
CA LYS A 48 11.10 14.35 7.02
C LYS A 48 10.99 15.32 5.84
N LEU A 49 9.77 15.77 5.55
CA LEU A 49 9.49 16.75 4.50
C LEU A 49 10.19 18.09 4.77
N SER A 50 10.15 18.57 6.02
CA SER A 50 10.82 19.80 6.47
C SER A 50 12.32 19.74 6.19
N LYS A 51 12.96 18.65 6.64
CA LYS A 51 14.42 18.51 6.61
C LYS A 51 14.98 18.33 5.20
N ASN A 52 14.28 17.60 4.35
CA ASN A 52 14.83 17.14 3.07
C ASN A 52 14.17 17.79 1.83
N ARG A 53 13.11 18.61 2.03
CA ARG A 53 12.20 19.13 0.98
C ARG A 53 11.56 18.04 0.11
N PHE A 54 11.70 16.79 0.53
CA PHE A 54 11.21 15.62 -0.16
C PHE A 54 10.74 14.59 0.86
N VAL A 55 9.63 13.92 0.59
CA VAL A 55 9.26 12.70 1.33
C VAL A 55 8.63 11.66 0.41
N GLY A 56 9.14 10.43 0.47
CA GLY A 56 8.52 9.27 -0.18
C GLY A 56 7.69 8.48 0.80
N VAL A 57 6.36 8.51 0.68
CA VAL A 57 5.45 7.69 1.50
C VAL A 57 5.19 6.36 0.81
N ILE A 58 5.80 5.32 1.34
CA ILE A 58 5.89 4.00 0.70
C ILE A 58 5.14 2.96 1.54
N GLY A 59 4.54 1.97 0.89
CA GLY A 59 3.89 0.87 1.58
C GLY A 59 3.16 -0.08 0.64
N PRO A 60 2.72 -1.26 1.11
CA PRO A 60 2.01 -2.23 0.28
C PRO A 60 0.71 -1.64 -0.31
N SER A 61 0.15 -2.31 -1.31
CA SER A 61 -1.16 -1.95 -1.88
C SER A 61 -2.22 -1.89 -0.77
N GLY A 62 -3.25 -1.05 -0.93
CA GLY A 62 -4.34 -0.96 0.05
C GLY A 62 -3.99 -0.46 1.47
N SER A 63 -2.73 -0.17 1.81
CA SER A 63 -2.31 0.29 3.15
C SER A 63 -2.85 1.67 3.60
N GLY A 64 -3.57 2.37 2.74
CA GLY A 64 -4.17 3.68 3.02
C GLY A 64 -3.26 4.88 2.73
N LYS A 65 -2.20 4.74 1.91
CA LYS A 65 -1.24 5.82 1.60
C LYS A 65 -1.89 7.14 1.17
N SER A 66 -2.78 7.09 0.18
CA SER A 66 -3.44 8.29 -0.34
C SER A 66 -4.33 8.94 0.72
N SER A 67 -5.16 8.16 1.41
CA SER A 67 -5.98 8.66 2.54
C SER A 67 -5.12 9.25 3.66
N PHE A 68 -3.98 8.62 3.97
CA PHE A 68 -3.05 9.10 4.99
C PHE A 68 -2.41 10.45 4.62
N ILE A 69 -2.01 10.65 3.37
CA ILE A 69 -1.55 11.97 2.93
C ILE A 69 -2.69 13.00 3.02
N TYR A 70 -3.84 12.71 2.41
CA TYR A 70 -4.94 13.68 2.30
C TYR A 70 -5.56 14.06 3.64
N CYS A 71 -5.73 13.11 4.56
CA CYS A 71 -6.40 13.32 5.84
C CYS A 71 -5.45 13.44 7.03
N GLY A 72 -4.28 12.83 6.94
CA GLY A 72 -3.29 12.83 8.01
C GLY A 72 -2.28 13.95 7.87
N VAL A 73 -1.67 14.09 6.69
CA VAL A 73 -0.51 14.98 6.49
C VAL A 73 -0.93 16.39 6.09
N LEU A 74 -1.75 16.53 5.04
CA LEU A 74 -2.14 17.85 4.51
C LEU A 74 -2.90 18.73 5.53
N PRO A 75 -3.83 18.21 6.36
CA PRO A 75 -4.51 19.05 7.33
C PRO A 75 -3.58 19.61 8.41
N ILE A 76 -2.59 18.83 8.85
CA ILE A 76 -1.59 19.29 9.82
C ILE A 76 -0.62 20.29 9.17
N LEU A 77 -0.30 20.10 7.89
CA LEU A 77 0.48 21.06 7.11
C LEU A 77 -0.20 22.43 7.04
N TYR A 78 -1.49 22.46 6.68
CA TYR A 78 -2.30 23.69 6.67
C TYR A 78 -2.48 24.30 8.07
N GLY A 79 -2.38 23.49 9.13
CA GLY A 79 -2.41 23.93 10.52
C GLY A 79 -1.15 24.66 11.00
N GLY A 80 -0.12 24.82 10.15
CA GLY A 80 1.07 25.62 10.46
C GLY A 80 2.17 24.88 11.23
N PHE A 81 2.24 23.54 11.14
CA PHE A 81 3.21 22.73 11.90
C PHE A 81 4.69 22.94 11.49
N LEU A 82 4.95 23.47 10.29
CA LEU A 82 6.31 23.76 9.82
C LEU A 82 6.69 25.20 10.16
N THR A 83 7.35 25.39 11.31
CA THR A 83 7.72 26.71 11.86
C THR A 83 8.85 27.41 11.10
N ASP A 84 9.69 26.65 10.40
CA ASP A 84 10.86 27.16 9.67
C ASP A 84 10.51 27.59 8.23
N ALA A 85 9.24 27.42 7.83
CA ALA A 85 8.73 27.79 6.52
C ALA A 85 7.51 28.71 6.68
N SER A 86 7.12 29.41 5.61
CA SER A 86 5.89 30.22 5.63
C SER A 86 4.68 29.40 6.12
N PRO A 87 3.74 29.97 6.89
CA PRO A 87 2.50 29.28 7.23
C PRO A 87 1.59 29.08 6.00
N ASN A 88 1.85 29.77 4.88
CA ASN A 88 1.02 29.69 3.68
C ASN A 88 1.51 28.58 2.76
N TRP A 89 0.70 27.53 2.63
CA TRP A 89 0.97 26.38 1.75
C TRP A 89 0.02 26.36 0.57
N GLU A 90 0.58 26.11 -0.61
CA GLU A 90 -0.17 25.82 -1.83
C GLU A 90 0.15 24.38 -2.25
N VAL A 91 -0.86 23.50 -2.20
CA VAL A 91 -0.68 22.06 -2.47
C VAL A 91 -1.19 21.75 -3.86
N VAL A 92 -0.30 21.23 -4.70
CA VAL A 92 -0.61 20.77 -6.06
C VAL A 92 -0.62 19.26 -6.04
N VAL A 93 -1.80 18.65 -6.22
CA VAL A 93 -1.94 17.19 -6.26
C VAL A 93 -2.01 16.74 -7.72
N SER A 94 -1.14 15.82 -8.11
CA SER A 94 -1.11 15.25 -9.46
C SER A 94 -0.98 13.74 -9.40
N ARG A 95 -1.60 13.07 -10.37
CA ARG A 95 -1.41 11.65 -10.65
C ARG A 95 -0.74 11.49 -12.01
N PRO A 96 0.38 10.76 -12.11
CA PRO A 96 1.13 10.70 -13.35
C PRO A 96 0.33 10.20 -14.55
N GLY A 97 -0.44 9.12 -14.42
CA GLY A 97 -1.18 8.52 -15.54
C GLY A 97 -0.30 8.29 -16.78
N ALA A 98 -0.92 8.42 -17.97
CA ALA A 98 -0.25 8.21 -19.25
C ALA A 98 0.50 9.44 -19.81
N ASN A 99 0.19 10.66 -19.34
CA ASN A 99 0.83 11.90 -19.79
C ASN A 99 1.23 12.73 -18.55
N PRO A 100 2.32 12.37 -17.85
CA PRO A 100 2.60 12.90 -16.52
C PRO A 100 2.86 14.40 -16.49
N VAL A 101 3.51 14.95 -17.53
CA VAL A 101 3.79 16.38 -17.61
C VAL A 101 2.52 17.19 -17.86
N ASP A 102 1.61 16.70 -18.72
CA ASP A 102 0.33 17.38 -18.98
C ASP A 102 -0.60 17.32 -17.77
N ASN A 103 -0.63 16.20 -17.06
CA ASN A 103 -1.39 16.05 -15.83
C ASN A 103 -0.87 17.00 -14.73
N LEU A 104 0.45 17.16 -14.61
CA LEU A 104 1.03 18.14 -13.70
C LEU A 104 0.73 19.59 -14.12
N ALA A 105 0.78 19.92 -15.42
CA ALA A 105 0.39 21.23 -15.92
C ALA A 105 -1.05 21.58 -15.57
N GLU A 106 -1.96 20.61 -15.73
CA GLU A 106 -3.37 20.74 -15.39
C GLU A 106 -3.57 20.95 -13.88
N SER A 107 -2.88 20.17 -13.04
CA SER A 107 -2.91 20.34 -11.59
C SER A 107 -2.36 21.70 -11.14
N LEU A 108 -1.29 22.21 -11.75
CA LEU A 108 -0.72 23.53 -11.44
C LEU A 108 -1.71 24.66 -11.76
N LEU A 109 -2.42 24.55 -12.89
CA LEU A 109 -3.42 25.53 -13.29
C LEU A 109 -4.69 25.46 -12.43
N GLY A 110 -5.08 24.26 -12.00
CA GLY A 110 -6.26 24.02 -11.17
C GLY A 110 -6.27 24.77 -9.84
N VAL A 111 -5.10 25.18 -9.33
CA VAL A 111 -5.01 25.98 -8.09
C VAL A 111 -5.36 27.46 -8.32
N THR A 112 -5.45 27.91 -9.56
CA THR A 112 -5.80 29.30 -9.90
C THR A 112 -7.29 29.47 -10.16
N ALA A 113 -7.95 30.36 -9.42
CA ALA A 113 -9.38 30.68 -9.60
C ALA A 113 -9.72 31.17 -11.03
N ASP A 114 -8.74 31.76 -11.72
CA ASP A 114 -8.86 32.22 -13.12
C ASP A 114 -8.83 31.07 -14.14
N TYR A 115 -8.42 29.87 -13.73
CA TYR A 115 -8.48 28.67 -14.57
C TYR A 115 -9.81 27.95 -14.38
N GLU A 116 -10.32 27.81 -13.16
CA GLU A 116 -11.61 27.14 -12.90
C GLU A 116 -12.77 27.78 -13.67
N THR A 117 -12.80 29.11 -13.70
CA THR A 117 -13.84 29.92 -14.35
C THR A 117 -13.64 30.12 -15.87
N ALA A 118 -12.50 29.69 -16.42
CA ALA A 118 -12.19 29.87 -17.84
C ALA A 118 -13.01 28.92 -18.75
N GLY A 119 -13.31 29.38 -19.97
CA GLY A 119 -13.93 28.56 -21.01
C GLY A 119 -13.05 27.39 -21.45
N VAL A 120 -13.65 26.38 -22.08
CA VAL A 120 -12.97 25.13 -22.47
C VAL A 120 -11.76 25.37 -23.40
N GLU A 121 -11.88 26.31 -24.35
CA GLU A 121 -10.77 26.66 -25.27
C GLU A 121 -9.62 27.37 -24.54
N ASP A 122 -9.92 28.32 -23.67
CA ASP A 122 -8.91 29.03 -22.86
C ASP A 122 -8.18 28.10 -21.91
N LYS A 123 -8.89 27.15 -21.29
CA LYS A 123 -8.27 26.09 -20.47
C LYS A 123 -7.27 25.28 -21.29
N LYS A 124 -7.63 24.89 -22.50
CA LYS A 124 -6.75 24.13 -23.41
C LYS A 124 -5.51 24.92 -23.82
N ILE A 125 -5.64 26.21 -24.10
CA ILE A 125 -4.52 27.10 -24.44
C ILE A 125 -3.58 27.23 -23.24
N LYS A 126 -4.11 27.59 -22.06
CA LYS A 126 -3.32 27.72 -20.82
C LYS A 126 -2.59 26.42 -20.49
N ARG A 127 -3.27 25.27 -20.59
CA ARG A 127 -2.65 23.96 -20.38
C ARG A 127 -1.49 23.74 -21.34
N THR A 128 -1.68 24.00 -22.63
CA THR A 128 -0.62 23.83 -23.65
C THR A 128 0.60 24.71 -23.36
N ILE A 129 0.40 25.95 -22.91
CA ILE A 129 1.48 26.87 -22.55
C ILE A 129 2.28 26.33 -21.35
N VAL A 130 1.60 25.97 -20.27
CA VAL A 130 2.28 25.43 -19.06
C VAL A 130 2.95 24.09 -19.37
N SER A 131 2.28 23.20 -20.09
CA SER A 131 2.86 21.94 -20.58
C SER A 131 4.13 22.16 -21.40
N THR A 132 4.18 23.21 -22.22
CA THR A 132 5.37 23.55 -23.02
C THR A 132 6.48 24.11 -22.13
N LEU A 133 6.14 24.96 -21.16
CA LEU A 133 7.08 25.50 -20.17
C LEU A 133 7.73 24.37 -19.36
N LEU A 134 6.93 23.43 -18.83
CA LEU A 134 7.42 22.27 -18.08
C LEU A 134 8.34 21.38 -18.92
N ARG A 135 8.12 21.28 -20.24
CA ARG A 135 8.96 20.49 -21.16
C ARG A 135 10.19 21.27 -21.67
N SER A 136 10.22 22.58 -21.51
CA SER A 136 11.25 23.44 -22.12
C SER A 136 12.60 23.37 -21.42
N SER A 137 12.61 23.12 -20.11
CA SER A 137 13.82 23.04 -19.28
C SER A 137 13.61 22.09 -18.11
N SER A 138 14.71 21.57 -17.53
CA SER A 138 14.64 20.79 -16.28
C SER A 138 14.18 21.64 -15.08
N LEU A 139 14.26 22.97 -15.19
CA LEU A 139 13.76 23.93 -14.22
C LEU A 139 12.32 24.39 -14.53
N GLY A 140 11.65 23.80 -15.52
CA GLY A 140 10.34 24.25 -15.98
C GLY A 140 9.28 24.32 -14.89
N LEU A 141 9.34 23.44 -13.88
CA LEU A 141 8.46 23.51 -12.71
C LEU A 141 8.78 24.70 -11.79
N VAL A 142 10.06 24.99 -11.58
CA VAL A 142 10.50 26.16 -10.80
C VAL A 142 10.05 27.43 -11.50
N GLU A 143 10.24 27.52 -12.82
CA GLU A 143 9.80 28.64 -13.64
C GLU A 143 8.27 28.80 -13.62
N ALA A 144 7.52 27.70 -13.76
CA ALA A 144 6.05 27.70 -13.71
C ALA A 144 5.54 28.26 -12.38
N ILE A 145 6.12 27.77 -11.27
CA ILE A 145 5.76 28.19 -9.92
C ILE A 145 6.18 29.65 -9.67
N GLN A 146 7.37 30.06 -10.12
CA GLN A 146 7.82 31.46 -10.00
C GLN A 146 6.92 32.43 -10.77
N GLN A 147 6.44 32.04 -11.96
CA GLN A 147 5.50 32.84 -12.75
C GLN A 147 4.10 32.88 -12.12
N SER A 148 3.66 31.79 -11.47
CA SER A 148 2.36 31.75 -10.77
C SER A 148 2.41 32.39 -9.38
N ARG A 149 3.60 32.61 -8.81
CA ARG A 149 3.80 33.10 -7.45
C ARG A 149 3.26 34.52 -7.29
N ARG A 150 2.06 34.63 -6.71
CA ARG A 150 1.38 35.91 -6.43
C ARG A 150 1.99 36.66 -5.23
N LYS A 151 2.71 35.97 -4.33
CA LYS A 151 3.35 36.52 -3.11
C LYS A 151 4.66 35.79 -2.78
N GLU A 152 5.67 36.52 -2.30
CA GLU A 152 6.99 35.96 -1.93
C GLU A 152 6.99 35.04 -0.69
N ASP A 153 5.84 34.90 -0.01
CA ASP A 153 5.70 34.18 1.26
C ASP A 153 4.71 33.01 1.15
N ILE A 154 4.82 32.20 0.09
CA ILE A 154 4.04 30.96 -0.12
C ILE A 154 5.02 29.82 -0.39
N ASN A 155 4.81 28.68 0.29
CA ASN A 155 5.48 27.41 0.02
C ASN A 155 4.61 26.53 -0.88
N TYR A 156 5.23 25.79 -1.79
CA TYR A 156 4.54 24.87 -2.68
C TYR A 156 4.82 23.43 -2.28
N LEU A 157 3.78 22.62 -2.12
CA LEU A 157 3.91 21.17 -1.98
C LEU A 157 3.36 20.50 -3.25
N ILE A 158 4.25 19.87 -4.00
CA ILE A 158 3.88 19.04 -5.16
C ILE A 158 3.72 17.60 -4.67
N LEU A 159 2.47 17.17 -4.55
CA LEU A 159 2.11 15.82 -4.18
C LEU A 159 1.86 14.98 -5.43
N ILE A 160 2.72 13.99 -5.68
CA ILE A 160 2.52 12.99 -6.72
C ILE A 160 1.95 11.72 -6.08
N ASP A 161 0.63 11.53 -6.21
CA ASP A 161 -0.06 10.34 -5.70
C ASP A 161 0.03 9.20 -6.73
N GLN A 162 0.22 7.96 -6.26
CA GLN A 162 0.43 6.77 -7.10
C GLN A 162 1.59 6.94 -8.10
N PHE A 163 2.77 7.32 -7.60
CA PHE A 163 3.96 7.53 -8.40
C PHE A 163 4.33 6.33 -9.28
N GLU A 164 3.99 5.10 -8.88
CA GLU A 164 4.19 3.90 -9.68
C GLU A 164 3.49 3.90 -11.04
N GLU A 165 2.47 4.76 -11.24
CA GLU A 165 1.78 4.92 -12.52
C GLU A 165 2.76 5.27 -13.65
N LEU A 166 3.82 6.04 -13.36
CA LEU A 166 4.88 6.35 -14.32
C LEU A 166 5.50 5.09 -14.96
N PHE A 167 5.60 4.01 -14.20
CA PHE A 167 6.19 2.75 -14.66
C PHE A 167 5.15 1.84 -15.30
N ARG A 168 3.88 1.93 -14.88
CA ARG A 168 2.77 1.11 -15.39
C ARG A 168 2.24 1.58 -16.74
N PHE A 169 2.16 2.89 -16.97
CA PHE A 169 1.66 3.47 -18.22
C PHE A 169 2.75 3.64 -19.30
N LYS A 170 3.93 3.08 -19.07
CA LYS A 170 5.03 3.09 -20.03
C LYS A 170 4.63 2.24 -21.24
N ASP A 171 4.27 2.89 -22.34
CA ASP A 171 3.95 2.22 -23.58
C ASP A 171 5.25 1.63 -24.15
N SER A 172 5.38 0.30 -24.12
CA SER A 172 6.59 -0.40 -24.57
C SER A 172 6.88 -0.18 -26.06
N THR A 173 5.90 0.34 -26.81
CA THR A 173 5.99 0.61 -28.24
C THR A 173 6.40 2.04 -28.58
N ASP A 174 6.33 3.00 -27.65
CA ASP A 174 6.72 4.40 -27.89
C ASP A 174 8.04 4.76 -27.17
N PRO A 175 9.16 4.91 -27.90
CA PRO A 175 10.44 5.36 -27.34
C PRO A 175 10.36 6.72 -26.64
N ASN A 176 9.40 7.58 -26.99
CA ASN A 176 9.23 8.89 -26.35
C ASN A 176 8.69 8.78 -24.92
N SER A 177 7.97 7.71 -24.58
CA SER A 177 7.42 7.50 -23.24
C SER A 177 8.53 7.41 -22.17
N ILE A 178 9.65 6.78 -22.51
CA ILE A 178 10.81 6.64 -21.61
C ILE A 178 11.44 8.01 -21.33
N ASN A 179 11.57 8.83 -22.38
CA ASN A 179 12.12 10.18 -22.28
C ASN A 179 11.19 11.08 -21.47
N GLU A 180 9.87 10.91 -21.58
CA GLU A 180 8.92 11.70 -20.80
C GLU A 180 8.95 11.34 -19.30
N THR A 181 9.07 10.06 -18.94
CA THR A 181 9.28 9.66 -17.53
C THR A 181 10.56 10.26 -16.95
N LEU A 182 11.67 10.18 -17.71
CA LEU A 182 12.96 10.76 -17.31
C LEU A 182 12.86 12.27 -17.11
N ALA A 183 12.24 12.97 -18.07
CA ALA A 183 12.04 14.42 -17.99
C ALA A 183 11.20 14.80 -16.76
N PHE A 184 10.12 14.05 -16.50
CA PHE A 184 9.24 14.28 -15.35
C PHE A 184 9.95 14.10 -14.01
N VAL A 185 10.72 13.01 -13.84
CA VAL A 185 11.48 12.78 -12.62
C VAL A 185 12.54 13.86 -12.40
N ASN A 186 13.28 14.22 -13.45
CA ASN A 186 14.29 15.29 -13.36
C ASN A 186 13.66 16.62 -12.97
N LEU A 187 12.50 16.96 -13.53
CA LEU A 187 11.76 18.18 -13.21
C LEU A 187 11.38 18.27 -11.72
N LEU A 188 10.97 17.16 -11.10
CA LEU A 188 10.70 17.12 -9.66
C LEU A 188 11.98 17.25 -8.83
N MET A 189 13.06 16.57 -9.22
CA MET A 189 14.31 16.55 -8.46
C MET A 189 15.02 17.90 -8.50
N GLU A 190 15.06 18.55 -9.66
CA GLU A 190 15.60 19.91 -9.79
C GLU A 190 14.80 20.90 -8.94
N ALA A 191 13.47 20.80 -8.91
CA ALA A 191 12.65 21.66 -8.07
C ALA A 191 12.93 21.51 -6.56
N VAL A 192 13.15 20.27 -6.08
CA VAL A 192 13.52 20.00 -4.68
C VAL A 192 14.91 20.55 -4.35
N ASN A 193 15.84 20.45 -5.29
CA ASN A 193 17.24 20.84 -5.08
C ASN A 193 17.48 22.35 -5.30
N TYR A 194 16.48 23.09 -5.82
CA TYR A 194 16.58 24.53 -6.04
C TYR A 194 16.51 25.30 -4.71
N PRO A 195 17.59 25.97 -4.26
CA PRO A 195 17.65 26.57 -2.92
C PRO A 195 16.68 27.74 -2.76
N ASP A 196 16.55 28.57 -3.81
CA ASP A 196 15.91 29.88 -3.80
C ASP A 196 14.39 29.84 -3.97
N SER A 197 13.79 28.65 -4.10
CA SER A 197 12.33 28.48 -4.17
C SER A 197 11.86 27.48 -3.11
N PRO A 198 10.85 27.81 -2.29
CA PRO A 198 10.32 26.91 -1.27
C PRO A 198 9.39 25.85 -1.87
N ILE A 199 9.94 24.98 -2.72
CA ILE A 199 9.22 23.88 -3.35
C ILE A 199 9.56 22.57 -2.62
N TYR A 200 8.51 21.88 -2.21
CA TYR A 200 8.55 20.60 -1.51
C TYR A 200 7.88 19.55 -2.39
N VAL A 201 8.40 18.33 -2.39
CA VAL A 201 7.81 17.22 -3.16
C VAL A 201 7.46 16.06 -2.23
N ALA A 202 6.23 15.60 -2.29
CA ALA A 202 5.81 14.35 -1.65
C ALA A 202 5.39 13.36 -2.74
N ILE A 203 5.84 12.11 -2.63
CA ILE A 203 5.38 11.03 -3.51
C ILE A 203 4.72 9.95 -2.68
N THR A 204 3.62 9.36 -3.16
CA THR A 204 3.11 8.09 -2.64
C THR A 204 3.43 6.99 -3.62
N MET A 205 3.94 5.85 -3.14
CA MET A 205 4.27 4.74 -4.03
C MET A 205 4.08 3.39 -3.34
N ARG A 206 3.77 2.35 -4.11
CA ARG A 206 3.88 0.99 -3.61
C ARG A 206 5.34 0.54 -3.43
N SER A 207 5.59 -0.29 -2.42
CA SER A 207 6.94 -0.76 -2.08
C SER A 207 7.58 -1.67 -3.12
N ASP A 208 6.80 -2.34 -3.96
CA ASP A 208 7.28 -3.20 -5.05
C ASP A 208 7.90 -2.42 -6.22
N PHE A 209 7.59 -1.13 -6.37
CA PHE A 209 8.13 -0.25 -7.42
C PHE A 209 9.40 0.51 -7.01
N ILE A 210 9.96 0.24 -5.82
CA ILE A 210 11.25 0.82 -5.41
C ILE A 210 12.35 0.40 -6.39
N GLY A 211 12.30 -0.84 -6.91
CA GLY A 211 13.27 -1.33 -7.89
C GLY A 211 13.30 -0.50 -9.17
N ASP A 212 12.13 -0.07 -9.67
CA ASP A 212 12.01 0.77 -10.87
C ASP A 212 12.60 2.18 -10.67
N CYS A 213 12.71 2.64 -9.42
CA CYS A 213 13.33 3.93 -9.11
C CYS A 213 14.86 3.90 -9.25
N ALA A 214 15.50 2.73 -9.25
CA ALA A 214 16.96 2.58 -9.30
C ALA A 214 17.59 3.15 -10.59
N GLN A 215 16.81 3.29 -11.66
CA GLN A 215 17.26 3.93 -12.91
C GLN A 215 17.42 5.46 -12.79
N PHE A 216 16.98 6.07 -11.68
CA PHE A 216 17.10 7.50 -11.40
C PHE A 216 17.96 7.75 -10.15
N PRO A 217 19.25 8.10 -10.29
CA PRO A 217 20.17 8.22 -9.16
C PRO A 217 19.75 9.24 -8.10
N ASP A 218 19.28 10.43 -8.48
CA ASP A 218 18.93 11.49 -7.53
C ASP A 218 17.62 11.19 -6.79
N LEU A 219 16.62 10.65 -7.48
CA LEU A 219 15.39 10.15 -6.85
C LEU A 219 15.71 9.04 -5.85
N THR A 220 16.57 8.09 -6.21
CA THR A 220 16.99 7.00 -5.32
C THR A 220 17.65 7.54 -4.06
N ARG A 221 18.54 8.54 -4.19
CA ARG A 221 19.18 9.21 -3.05
C ARG A 221 18.14 9.86 -2.14
N LYS A 222 17.22 10.66 -2.70
CA LYS A 222 16.16 11.34 -1.95
C LYS A 222 15.22 10.36 -1.23
N ILE A 223 14.87 9.24 -1.88
CA ILE A 223 14.08 8.17 -1.24
C ILE A 223 14.87 7.56 -0.07
N ASN A 224 16.16 7.27 -0.22
CA ASN A 224 16.97 6.74 0.88
C ASN A 224 17.08 7.71 2.06
N ASP A 225 17.26 9.00 1.78
CA ASP A 225 17.39 10.04 2.80
C ASP A 225 16.06 10.34 3.51
N SER A 226 14.94 10.20 2.80
CA SER A 226 13.64 10.73 3.24
C SER A 226 12.44 9.91 2.77
N HIS A 227 12.43 8.60 3.00
CA HIS A 227 11.20 7.81 2.90
C HIS A 227 10.56 7.57 4.27
N TYR A 228 9.25 7.39 4.23
CA TYR A 228 8.44 6.89 5.33
C TYR A 228 7.71 5.63 4.85
N LEU A 229 8.11 4.49 5.39
CA LEU A 229 7.42 3.23 5.15
C LEU A 229 6.21 3.15 6.10
N ILE A 230 5.00 3.28 5.56
CA ILE A 230 3.77 3.23 6.36
C ILE A 230 3.68 1.86 7.06
N PRO A 231 3.66 1.82 8.41
CA PRO A 231 3.54 0.56 9.13
C PRO A 231 2.14 -0.02 8.98
N GLN A 232 2.01 -1.32 9.19
CA GLN A 232 0.69 -1.94 9.34
C GLN A 232 -0.02 -1.37 10.57
N MET A 233 -1.36 -1.25 10.49
CA MET A 233 -2.15 -0.79 11.63
C MET A 233 -2.16 -1.84 12.72
N THR A 234 -1.92 -1.43 13.96
CA THR A 234 -2.15 -2.29 15.13
C THR A 234 -3.64 -2.60 15.28
N ARG A 235 -3.97 -3.63 16.06
CA ARG A 235 -5.38 -3.99 16.32
C ARG A 235 -6.17 -2.83 16.94
N ASP A 236 -5.55 -2.04 17.81
CA ASP A 236 -6.19 -0.85 18.41
C ASP A 236 -6.35 0.30 17.42
N GLN A 237 -5.37 0.51 16.53
CA GLN A 237 -5.50 1.48 15.45
C GLN A 237 -6.64 1.09 14.49
N LYS A 238 -6.73 -0.19 14.12
CA LYS A 238 -7.84 -0.75 13.31
C LYS A 238 -9.18 -0.53 14.02
N ARG A 239 -9.25 -0.76 15.33
CA ARG A 239 -10.45 -0.51 16.14
C ARG A 239 -10.88 0.96 16.07
N ARG A 240 -9.95 1.90 16.30
CA ARG A 240 -10.23 3.34 16.21
C ARG A 240 -10.72 3.75 14.80
N ALA A 241 -10.14 3.17 13.75
CA ALA A 241 -10.56 3.41 12.37
C ALA A 241 -11.98 2.90 12.04
N ILE A 242 -12.52 1.97 12.84
CA ILE A 242 -13.89 1.47 12.71
C ILE A 242 -14.85 2.28 13.59
N GLU A 243 -14.54 2.46 14.86
CA GLU A 243 -15.43 3.09 15.85
C GLU A 243 -15.49 4.61 15.68
N GLY A 244 -14.38 5.26 15.32
CA GLY A 244 -14.29 6.72 15.19
C GLY A 244 -15.27 7.30 14.17
N PRO A 245 -15.26 6.86 12.91
CA PRO A 245 -16.17 7.38 11.89
C PRO A 245 -17.65 7.14 12.24
N VAL A 246 -17.96 5.99 12.85
CA VAL A 246 -19.32 5.67 13.33
C VAL A 246 -19.78 6.67 14.39
N ALA A 247 -18.92 6.99 15.35
CA ALA A 247 -19.22 7.96 16.40
C ALA A 247 -19.41 9.38 15.85
N VAL A 248 -18.63 9.79 14.85
CA VAL A 248 -18.81 11.08 14.16
C VAL A 248 -20.15 11.13 13.43
N GLY A 249 -20.56 10.03 12.80
CA GLY A 249 -21.88 9.86 12.19
C GLY A 249 -23.04 9.75 13.20
N SER A 250 -22.81 10.04 14.48
CA SER A 250 -23.81 9.99 15.57
C SER A 250 -24.49 8.63 15.73
N ALA A 251 -23.79 7.54 15.40
CA ALA A 251 -24.27 6.18 15.55
C ALA A 251 -23.44 5.39 16.57
N HIS A 252 -23.96 4.24 16.99
CA HIS A 252 -23.24 3.29 17.84
C HIS A 252 -22.93 2.01 17.07
N ILE A 253 -21.82 1.36 17.36
CA ILE A 253 -21.48 0.03 16.82
C ILE A 253 -21.42 -0.99 17.95
N ALA A 254 -22.03 -2.14 17.74
CA ALA A 254 -22.04 -3.21 18.71
C ALA A 254 -20.61 -3.76 18.90
N PRO A 255 -20.11 -3.97 20.14
CA PRO A 255 -18.75 -4.48 20.38
C PRO A 255 -18.47 -5.82 19.70
N ARG A 256 -19.50 -6.67 19.57
CA ARG A 256 -19.42 -7.95 18.86
C ARG A 256 -19.14 -7.78 17.36
N LEU A 257 -19.72 -6.77 16.71
CA LEU A 257 -19.45 -6.46 15.31
C LEU A 257 -18.01 -5.95 15.15
N VAL A 258 -17.55 -5.06 16.03
CA VAL A 258 -16.15 -4.60 16.02
C VAL A 258 -15.18 -5.77 16.14
N GLN A 259 -15.43 -6.69 17.08
CA GLN A 259 -14.58 -7.88 17.24
C GLN A 259 -14.58 -8.77 16.00
N GLN A 260 -15.74 -8.97 15.36
CA GLN A 260 -15.86 -9.72 14.12
C GLN A 260 -15.07 -9.06 12.98
N LEU A 261 -15.25 -7.75 12.76
CA LEU A 261 -14.52 -6.99 11.74
C LEU A 261 -13.00 -7.04 11.94
N LEU A 262 -12.53 -6.94 13.19
CA LEU A 262 -11.12 -7.06 13.52
C LEU A 262 -10.56 -8.47 13.30
N ASN A 263 -11.40 -9.50 13.37
CA ASN A 263 -10.99 -10.88 13.07
C ASN A 263 -10.95 -11.12 11.55
N ASP A 264 -11.98 -10.66 10.84
CA ASP A 264 -12.09 -10.80 9.38
C ASP A 264 -10.98 -10.03 8.64
N LEU A 265 -10.54 -8.89 9.19
CA LEU A 265 -9.43 -8.08 8.68
C LEU A 265 -8.04 -8.74 8.85
N GLY A 266 -7.88 -9.64 9.82
CA GLY A 266 -6.59 -10.29 10.12
C GLY A 266 -5.39 -9.32 10.14
N ASP A 267 -4.24 -9.78 9.62
CA ASP A 267 -3.00 -9.00 9.51
C ASP A 267 -2.62 -8.65 8.06
N ASN A 268 -3.57 -8.74 7.11
CA ASN A 268 -3.29 -8.44 5.71
C ASN A 268 -3.57 -6.95 5.41
N PRO A 269 -2.54 -6.14 5.07
CA PRO A 269 -2.71 -4.71 4.79
C PRO A 269 -3.59 -4.42 3.57
N ASP A 270 -3.70 -5.35 2.63
CA ASP A 270 -4.52 -5.21 1.41
C ASP A 270 -6.04 -5.21 1.69
N GLN A 271 -6.45 -5.47 2.93
CA GLN A 271 -7.85 -5.61 3.32
C GLN A 271 -8.48 -4.32 3.84
N LEU A 272 -7.72 -3.25 4.09
CA LEU A 272 -8.31 -1.98 4.54
C LEU A 272 -9.33 -1.38 3.55
N PRO A 273 -9.12 -1.41 2.22
CA PRO A 273 -10.13 -0.91 1.28
C PRO A 273 -11.37 -1.80 1.26
N ILE A 274 -11.22 -3.11 1.49
CA ILE A 274 -12.33 -4.05 1.59
C ILE A 274 -13.14 -3.78 2.86
N LEU A 275 -12.46 -3.53 3.99
CA LEU A 275 -13.10 -3.12 5.23
C LEU A 275 -13.89 -1.83 5.04
N GLN A 276 -13.28 -0.81 4.44
CA GLN A 276 -13.93 0.47 4.19
C GLN A 276 -15.16 0.33 3.30
N HIS A 277 -15.07 -0.48 2.24
CA HIS A 277 -16.21 -0.80 1.39
C HIS A 277 -17.31 -1.55 2.14
N SER A 278 -16.93 -2.53 2.95
CA SER A 278 -17.88 -3.33 3.73
C SER A 278 -18.59 -2.49 4.78
N LEU A 279 -17.87 -1.60 5.47
CA LEU A 279 -18.45 -0.65 6.43
C LEU A 279 -19.40 0.35 5.78
N MET A 280 -19.05 0.89 4.60
CA MET A 280 -19.95 1.72 3.81
C MET A 280 -21.25 0.98 3.48
N ARG A 281 -21.14 -0.29 3.07
CA ARG A 281 -22.30 -1.15 2.76
C ARG A 281 -23.13 -1.45 4.01
N THR A 282 -22.48 -1.84 5.10
CA THR A 282 -23.14 -2.11 6.39
C THR A 282 -23.87 -0.88 6.91
N TRP A 283 -23.25 0.31 6.82
CA TRP A 283 -23.88 1.58 7.18
C TRP A 283 -25.10 1.88 6.31
N SER A 284 -24.96 1.76 4.98
CA SER A 284 -26.05 2.03 4.05
C SER A 284 -27.24 1.09 4.27
N TYR A 285 -26.96 -0.18 4.56
CA TYR A 285 -27.99 -1.16 4.91
C TYR A 285 -28.65 -0.83 6.26
N TRP A 286 -27.85 -0.56 7.30
CA TRP A 286 -28.33 -0.17 8.62
C TRP A 286 -29.20 1.09 8.57
N ALA A 287 -28.75 2.15 7.91
CA ALA A 287 -29.48 3.40 7.81
C ALA A 287 -30.86 3.24 7.14
N LYS A 288 -30.99 2.27 6.22
CA LYS A 288 -32.24 1.99 5.50
C LYS A 288 -33.17 1.00 6.22
N PHE A 289 -32.61 0.04 6.96
CA PHE A 289 -33.34 -1.10 7.52
C PHE A 289 -33.23 -1.22 9.05
N LYS A 290 -32.84 -0.15 9.76
CA LYS A 290 -32.87 -0.12 11.23
C LYS A 290 -34.29 -0.29 11.76
N ASP A 291 -34.44 -1.08 12.83
CA ASP A 291 -35.73 -1.37 13.44
C ASP A 291 -36.24 -0.21 14.32
N TYR A 292 -35.32 0.58 14.90
CA TYR A 292 -35.59 1.74 15.75
C TYR A 292 -34.45 2.76 15.65
N ASP A 293 -34.70 4.00 16.10
CA ASP A 293 -33.82 5.13 15.79
C ASP A 293 -32.39 5.03 16.34
N ASP A 294 -32.25 4.51 17.57
CA ASP A 294 -30.98 4.34 18.29
C ASP A 294 -30.38 2.92 18.15
N GLU A 295 -30.82 2.14 17.15
CA GLU A 295 -30.28 0.80 16.94
C GLU A 295 -28.78 0.86 16.59
N PRO A 296 -27.89 0.14 17.30
CA PRO A 296 -26.48 0.10 16.93
C PRO A 296 -26.24 -0.70 15.64
N LEU A 297 -25.18 -0.33 14.89
CA LEU A 297 -24.65 -1.17 13.83
C LEU A 297 -24.21 -2.52 14.41
N ASP A 298 -24.86 -3.59 13.96
CA ASP A 298 -24.66 -4.92 14.50
C ASP A 298 -24.46 -6.00 13.41
N LEU A 299 -24.17 -7.22 13.85
CA LEU A 299 -23.89 -8.39 12.98
C LEU A 299 -24.95 -8.60 11.91
N LYS A 300 -26.24 -8.38 12.22
CA LYS A 300 -27.33 -8.54 11.25
C LYS A 300 -27.15 -7.68 9.99
N HIS A 301 -26.63 -6.45 10.12
CA HIS A 301 -26.40 -5.56 8.99
C HIS A 301 -25.14 -5.94 8.21
N TYR A 302 -24.14 -6.48 8.90
CA TYR A 302 -22.88 -6.92 8.31
C TYR A 302 -23.04 -8.25 7.56
N GLU A 303 -23.83 -9.18 8.09
CA GLU A 303 -24.20 -10.43 7.43
C GLU A 303 -25.11 -10.18 6.22
N ALA A 304 -26.03 -9.21 6.30
CA ALA A 304 -26.92 -8.87 5.19
C ALA A 304 -26.18 -8.38 3.93
N ILE A 305 -24.98 -7.82 4.09
CA ILE A 305 -24.11 -7.41 2.98
C ILE A 305 -23.08 -8.49 2.60
N GLY A 306 -23.19 -9.71 3.13
CA GLY A 306 -22.29 -10.82 2.81
C GLY A 306 -20.92 -10.75 3.51
N THR A 307 -20.80 -9.97 4.59
CA THR A 307 -19.55 -9.70 5.32
C THR A 307 -18.42 -9.13 4.43
N MET A 308 -17.21 -8.94 4.96
CA MET A 308 -16.05 -8.54 4.16
C MET A 308 -15.70 -9.52 3.03
N SER A 309 -16.12 -10.78 3.15
CA SER A 309 -15.80 -11.82 2.17
C SER A 309 -16.57 -11.64 0.86
N GLU A 310 -17.84 -11.23 0.90
CA GLU A 310 -18.70 -11.18 -0.28
C GLU A 310 -19.22 -9.77 -0.61
N ALA A 311 -19.14 -8.79 0.31
CA ALA A 311 -19.73 -7.46 0.12
C ALA A 311 -19.36 -6.79 -1.20
N LEU A 312 -18.08 -6.85 -1.58
CA LEU A 312 -17.61 -6.26 -2.83
C LEU A 312 -18.14 -7.03 -4.05
N SER A 313 -18.21 -8.37 -3.96
CA SER A 313 -18.75 -9.23 -5.03
C SER A 313 -20.25 -9.01 -5.21
N MET A 314 -21.01 -8.94 -4.11
CA MET A 314 -22.45 -8.67 -4.11
C MET A 314 -22.73 -7.29 -4.72
N HIS A 315 -21.98 -6.26 -4.32
CA HIS A 315 -22.17 -4.92 -4.88
C HIS A 315 -21.85 -4.84 -6.38
N ALA A 316 -20.78 -5.50 -6.83
CA ALA A 316 -20.46 -5.56 -8.25
C ALA A 316 -21.51 -6.36 -9.04
N ASN A 317 -22.10 -7.41 -8.44
CA ASN A 317 -23.20 -8.15 -9.06
C ASN A 317 -24.48 -7.31 -9.14
N GLU A 318 -24.81 -6.52 -8.12
CA GLU A 318 -25.96 -5.59 -8.18
C GLU A 318 -25.81 -4.60 -9.34
N ALA A 319 -24.62 -4.01 -9.52
CA ALA A 319 -24.36 -3.11 -10.65
C ALA A 319 -24.45 -3.84 -12.00
N TYR A 320 -24.01 -5.10 -12.06
CA TYR A 320 -24.13 -5.94 -13.26
C TYR A 320 -25.57 -6.36 -13.57
N ASP A 321 -26.37 -6.66 -12.54
CA ASP A 321 -27.75 -7.11 -12.69
C ASP A 321 -28.71 -5.97 -13.09
N GLU A 322 -28.31 -4.72 -12.88
CA GLU A 322 -29.00 -3.52 -13.40
C GLU A 322 -28.84 -3.32 -14.92
N LEU A 323 -27.89 -4.01 -15.56
CA LEU A 323 -27.64 -3.91 -17.00
C LEU A 323 -28.61 -4.77 -17.81
N ASP A 324 -28.92 -4.35 -19.03
CA ASP A 324 -29.58 -5.21 -20.02
C ASP A 324 -28.62 -6.27 -20.61
N GLU A 325 -29.13 -7.19 -21.43
CA GLU A 325 -28.33 -8.31 -21.97
C GLU A 325 -27.18 -7.85 -22.90
N ASP A 326 -27.37 -6.78 -23.67
CA ASP A 326 -26.33 -6.24 -24.55
C ASP A 326 -25.27 -5.51 -23.72
N GLN A 327 -25.68 -4.73 -22.73
CA GLN A 327 -24.82 -4.06 -21.76
C GLN A 327 -24.03 -5.05 -20.90
N LYS A 328 -24.60 -6.19 -20.51
CA LYS A 328 -23.88 -7.27 -19.80
C LYS A 328 -22.73 -7.84 -20.62
N ARG A 329 -22.95 -8.04 -21.93
CA ARG A 329 -21.87 -8.46 -22.85
C ARG A 329 -20.78 -7.39 -22.92
N ILE A 330 -21.15 -6.11 -23.03
CA ILE A 330 -20.19 -4.99 -23.03
C ILE A 330 -19.40 -4.96 -21.71
N CYS A 331 -20.08 -5.13 -20.58
CA CYS A 331 -19.47 -5.17 -19.25
C CYS A 331 -18.42 -6.29 -19.13
N GLU A 332 -18.73 -7.50 -19.61
CA GLU A 332 -17.77 -8.60 -19.61
C GLU A 332 -16.51 -8.24 -20.41
N VAL A 333 -16.67 -7.68 -21.62
CA VAL A 333 -15.55 -7.25 -22.47
C VAL A 333 -14.75 -6.12 -21.83
N LEU A 334 -15.43 -5.13 -21.24
CA LEU A 334 -14.81 -4.02 -20.51
C LEU A 334 -13.88 -4.54 -19.42
N PHE A 335 -14.38 -5.42 -18.55
CA PHE A 335 -13.60 -5.93 -17.43
C PHE A 335 -12.44 -6.81 -17.89
N LYS A 336 -12.62 -7.64 -18.93
CA LYS A 336 -11.52 -8.40 -19.56
C LYS A 336 -10.48 -7.48 -20.20
N ALA A 337 -10.90 -6.37 -20.80
CA ALA A 337 -9.96 -5.42 -21.40
C ALA A 337 -9.10 -4.74 -20.33
N ILE A 338 -9.67 -4.35 -19.19
CA ILE A 338 -8.94 -3.61 -18.15
C ILE A 338 -8.18 -4.50 -17.15
N THR A 339 -8.16 -5.82 -17.35
CA THR A 339 -7.47 -6.78 -16.47
C THR A 339 -6.65 -7.77 -17.28
N GLU A 340 -5.65 -8.37 -16.64
CA GLU A 340 -4.83 -9.40 -17.27
C GLU A 340 -4.35 -10.40 -16.21
N LYS A 341 -4.15 -11.67 -16.59
CA LYS A 341 -3.63 -12.69 -15.67
C LYS A 341 -2.10 -12.77 -15.79
N ARG A 342 -1.37 -12.62 -14.68
CA ARG A 342 0.09 -12.81 -14.65
C ARG A 342 0.44 -13.97 -13.71
N GLY A 343 0.71 -15.15 -14.29
CA GLY A 343 1.01 -16.37 -13.54
C GLY A 343 -0.24 -17.05 -12.96
N GLU A 344 -0.03 -17.98 -12.02
CA GLU A 344 -1.07 -18.90 -11.53
C GLU A 344 -2.13 -18.24 -10.63
N ASN A 345 -1.80 -17.16 -9.90
CA ASN A 345 -2.62 -16.76 -8.73
C ASN A 345 -3.16 -15.32 -8.72
N PHE A 346 -2.74 -14.41 -9.62
CA PHE A 346 -3.18 -13.01 -9.53
C PHE A 346 -3.49 -12.36 -10.89
N GLY A 347 -4.67 -11.74 -10.95
CA GLY A 347 -5.00 -10.72 -11.95
C GLY A 347 -4.24 -9.43 -11.64
N ILE A 348 -3.64 -8.84 -12.65
CA ILE A 348 -3.05 -7.50 -12.64
C ILE A 348 -3.99 -6.54 -13.38
N ARG A 349 -3.96 -5.28 -12.98
CA ARG A 349 -4.70 -4.20 -13.64
C ARG A 349 -4.00 -3.80 -14.93
N ARG A 350 -4.79 -3.62 -16.00
CA ARG A 350 -4.35 -3.13 -17.31
C ARG A 350 -5.20 -1.92 -17.74
N PRO A 351 -4.86 -0.71 -17.28
CA PRO A 351 -5.56 0.50 -17.70
C PRO A 351 -5.64 0.58 -19.24
N THR A 352 -6.83 0.82 -19.78
CA THR A 352 -7.07 0.81 -21.23
C THR A 352 -7.89 2.03 -21.63
N ARG A 353 -7.65 2.58 -22.84
CA ARG A 353 -8.40 3.75 -23.33
C ARG A 353 -9.85 3.38 -23.65
N LEU A 354 -10.77 4.30 -23.41
CA LEU A 354 -12.19 4.12 -23.70
C LEU A 354 -12.45 3.72 -25.16
N ASN A 355 -11.81 4.39 -26.12
CA ASN A 355 -11.96 4.09 -27.54
C ASN A 355 -11.45 2.69 -27.93
N GLU A 356 -10.37 2.23 -27.30
CA GLU A 356 -9.82 0.90 -27.50
C GLU A 356 -10.77 -0.16 -26.95
N ILE A 357 -11.34 0.06 -25.76
CA ILE A 357 -12.36 -0.84 -25.17
C ILE A 357 -13.60 -0.91 -26.06
N ALA A 358 -14.10 0.23 -26.55
CA ALA A 358 -15.24 0.29 -27.44
C ALA A 358 -14.99 -0.49 -28.74
N ALA A 359 -13.78 -0.36 -29.31
CA ALA A 359 -13.36 -1.11 -30.50
C ALA A 359 -13.17 -2.62 -30.24
N ILE A 360 -12.73 -3.02 -29.05
CA ILE A 360 -12.66 -4.44 -28.65
C ILE A 360 -14.07 -5.03 -28.53
N ALA A 361 -15.00 -4.28 -27.93
CA ALA A 361 -16.39 -4.70 -27.72
C ALA A 361 -17.28 -4.60 -28.97
N ASP A 362 -16.79 -3.96 -30.04
CA ASP A 362 -17.50 -3.66 -31.29
C ASP A 362 -18.80 -2.88 -31.04
N VAL A 363 -18.70 -1.79 -30.26
CA VAL A 363 -19.83 -0.93 -29.86
C VAL A 363 -19.47 0.56 -29.93
N SER A 364 -20.48 1.42 -29.84
CA SER A 364 -20.26 2.87 -29.75
C SER A 364 -19.63 3.27 -28.42
N GLU A 365 -18.92 4.41 -28.39
CA GLU A 365 -18.38 4.95 -27.14
C GLU A 365 -19.51 5.32 -26.14
N GLU A 366 -20.68 5.74 -26.64
CA GLU A 366 -21.84 6.08 -25.81
C GLU A 366 -22.42 4.86 -25.07
N ASP A 367 -22.55 3.72 -25.75
CA ASP A 367 -23.02 2.49 -25.12
C ASP A 367 -22.08 2.02 -24.01
N LEU A 368 -20.77 2.13 -24.24
CA LEU A 368 -19.75 1.81 -23.25
C LEU A 368 -19.79 2.77 -22.06
N MET A 369 -19.97 4.07 -22.30
CA MET A 369 -20.12 5.07 -21.23
C MET A 369 -21.33 4.76 -20.33
N GLY A 370 -22.46 4.34 -20.92
CA GLY A 370 -23.64 3.93 -20.15
C GLY A 370 -23.37 2.76 -19.20
N VAL A 371 -22.56 1.78 -19.62
CA VAL A 371 -22.12 0.68 -18.75
C VAL A 371 -21.12 1.17 -17.70
N LEU A 372 -20.14 1.99 -18.08
CA LEU A 372 -19.12 2.52 -17.16
C LEU A 372 -19.75 3.29 -16.00
N ASP A 373 -20.73 4.14 -16.29
CA ASP A 373 -21.35 5.00 -15.29
C ASP A 373 -22.04 4.21 -14.18
N LYS A 374 -22.64 3.06 -14.49
CA LYS A 374 -23.24 2.14 -13.49
C LYS A 374 -22.24 1.65 -12.45
N PHE A 375 -20.99 1.44 -12.84
CA PHE A 375 -19.92 1.02 -11.92
C PHE A 375 -19.19 2.21 -11.26
N ARG A 376 -19.33 3.42 -11.82
CA ARG A 376 -18.68 4.65 -11.33
C ARG A 376 -19.55 5.43 -10.35
N GLU A 377 -20.87 5.25 -10.40
CA GLU A 377 -21.89 5.93 -9.57
C GLU A 377 -21.43 6.18 -8.11
N PRO A 378 -21.87 7.29 -7.47
CA PRO A 378 -21.58 7.56 -6.07
C PRO A 378 -21.95 6.36 -5.17
N GLY A 379 -21.01 5.93 -4.34
CA GLY A 379 -21.15 4.72 -3.51
C GLY A 379 -20.67 3.42 -4.16
N ARG A 380 -20.64 3.33 -5.50
CA ARG A 380 -20.09 2.18 -6.24
C ARG A 380 -18.60 2.32 -6.49
N SER A 381 -18.16 3.42 -7.11
CA SER A 381 -16.74 3.78 -7.28
C SER A 381 -15.80 2.59 -7.61
N LEU A 382 -16.28 1.61 -8.38
CA LEU A 382 -15.57 0.37 -8.69
C LEU A 382 -14.56 0.58 -9.83
N LEU A 383 -14.84 1.55 -10.70
CA LEU A 383 -14.01 1.95 -11.82
C LEU A 383 -13.52 3.40 -11.69
N THR A 384 -12.41 3.65 -12.36
CA THR A 384 -11.80 4.96 -12.57
C THR A 384 -11.83 5.31 -14.05
N PRO A 385 -11.96 6.61 -14.43
CA PRO A 385 -11.97 7.81 -13.58
C PRO A 385 -13.23 7.96 -12.72
N ALA A 386 -13.19 8.79 -11.67
CA ALA A 386 -14.34 9.02 -10.79
C ALA A 386 -15.56 9.57 -11.55
N TYR A 387 -16.79 9.32 -11.05
CA TYR A 387 -18.04 9.72 -11.72
C TYR A 387 -18.14 11.22 -12.07
N THR A 388 -17.52 12.07 -11.26
CA THR A 388 -17.53 13.54 -11.45
C THR A 388 -16.69 14.02 -12.64
N LEU A 389 -15.86 13.15 -13.23
CA LEU A 389 -15.04 13.47 -14.38
C LEU A 389 -15.72 12.99 -15.66
N ASP A 390 -15.85 13.87 -16.64
CA ASP A 390 -16.39 13.51 -17.94
C ASP A 390 -15.49 12.49 -18.66
N LEU A 391 -16.12 11.55 -19.35
CA LEU A 391 -15.41 10.58 -20.17
C LEU A 391 -15.23 11.13 -21.58
N HIS A 392 -14.05 10.90 -22.13
CA HIS A 392 -13.69 11.21 -23.50
C HIS A 392 -13.06 9.97 -24.15
N SER A 393 -12.97 9.97 -25.47
CA SER A 393 -12.41 8.87 -26.26
C SER A 393 -11.02 8.38 -25.76
N LYS A 394 -10.18 9.29 -25.26
CA LYS A 394 -8.82 8.98 -24.74
C LYS A 394 -8.76 8.76 -23.22
N SER A 395 -9.89 8.79 -22.51
CA SER A 395 -9.91 8.57 -21.06
C SER A 395 -9.42 7.17 -20.74
N MET A 396 -8.49 7.07 -19.77
CA MET A 396 -7.98 5.78 -19.30
C MET A 396 -8.97 5.20 -18.30
N VAL A 397 -9.51 4.02 -18.61
CA VAL A 397 -10.38 3.25 -17.73
C VAL A 397 -9.56 2.19 -17.00
N ASP A 398 -9.71 2.12 -15.67
CA ASP A 398 -9.08 1.10 -14.82
C ASP A 398 -9.99 0.77 -13.62
N ILE A 399 -9.70 -0.34 -12.94
CA ILE A 399 -10.34 -0.71 -11.68
C ILE A 399 -9.81 0.18 -10.55
N SER A 400 -10.72 0.70 -9.72
CA SER A 400 -10.38 1.56 -8.57
C SER A 400 -9.45 0.88 -7.56
N HIS A 401 -9.63 -0.42 -7.32
CA HIS A 401 -8.78 -1.18 -6.41
C HIS A 401 -8.64 -2.66 -6.81
N GLU A 402 -7.42 -3.21 -6.69
CA GLU A 402 -7.09 -4.60 -7.07
C GLU A 402 -7.87 -5.67 -6.32
N SER A 403 -8.41 -5.33 -5.15
CA SER A 403 -9.29 -6.22 -4.38
C SER A 403 -10.52 -6.68 -5.16
N LEU A 404 -11.01 -5.89 -6.13
CA LEU A 404 -12.14 -6.29 -6.98
C LEU A 404 -11.83 -7.57 -7.77
N MET A 405 -10.63 -7.69 -8.34
CA MET A 405 -10.20 -8.88 -9.09
C MET A 405 -10.09 -10.13 -8.22
N ARG A 406 -9.89 -9.97 -6.91
CA ARG A 406 -9.71 -11.10 -5.98
C ARG A 406 -11.03 -11.60 -5.42
N ILE A 407 -11.96 -10.70 -5.14
CA ILE A 407 -13.21 -11.01 -4.43
C ILE A 407 -14.37 -11.22 -5.41
N TRP A 408 -14.42 -10.48 -6.52
CA TRP A 408 -15.53 -10.62 -7.44
C TRP A 408 -15.37 -11.89 -8.28
N VAL A 409 -16.12 -12.92 -7.89
CA VAL A 409 -16.06 -14.27 -8.48
C VAL A 409 -16.30 -14.23 -9.99
N ARG A 410 -17.24 -13.39 -10.45
CA ARG A 410 -17.57 -13.24 -11.87
C ARG A 410 -16.38 -12.69 -12.66
N LEU A 411 -15.72 -11.65 -12.14
CA LEU A 411 -14.50 -11.10 -12.74
C LEU A 411 -13.35 -12.10 -12.76
N LYS A 412 -13.18 -12.89 -11.70
CA LYS A 412 -12.16 -13.95 -11.68
C LYS A 412 -12.37 -14.95 -12.82
N ASN A 413 -13.61 -15.42 -13.00
CA ASN A 413 -13.95 -16.32 -14.10
C ASN A 413 -13.73 -15.67 -15.47
N TRP A 414 -14.08 -14.40 -15.63
CA TRP A 414 -13.83 -13.66 -16.87
C TRP A 414 -12.35 -13.51 -17.19
N VAL A 415 -11.51 -13.23 -16.19
CA VAL A 415 -10.05 -13.14 -16.33
C VAL A 415 -9.46 -14.49 -16.70
N ASP A 416 -9.94 -15.58 -16.09
CA ASP A 416 -9.51 -16.94 -16.44
C ASP A 416 -9.93 -17.33 -17.86
N ASP A 417 -11.19 -17.05 -18.24
CA ASP A 417 -11.69 -17.25 -19.61
C ASP A 417 -10.91 -16.44 -20.66
N GLU A 418 -10.50 -15.22 -20.32
CA GLU A 418 -9.67 -14.37 -21.19
C GLU A 418 -8.25 -14.94 -21.32
N ALA A 419 -7.64 -15.38 -20.22
CA ALA A 419 -6.30 -15.97 -20.24
C ALA A 419 -6.27 -17.25 -21.11
N ASP A 420 -7.28 -18.10 -20.99
CA ASP A 420 -7.43 -19.30 -21.83
C ASP A 420 -7.59 -18.95 -23.31
N ALA A 421 -8.36 -17.89 -23.60
CA ALA A 421 -8.54 -17.40 -24.96
C ALA A 421 -7.24 -16.87 -25.58
N VAL A 422 -6.47 -16.10 -24.81
CA VAL A 422 -5.17 -15.55 -25.19
C VAL A 422 -4.15 -16.67 -25.41
N GLN A 423 -4.12 -17.68 -24.53
CA GLN A 423 -3.23 -18.83 -24.68
C GLN A 423 -3.51 -19.62 -25.96
N MET A 424 -4.79 -19.88 -26.27
CA MET A 424 -5.17 -20.53 -27.53
C MET A 424 -4.76 -19.69 -28.75
N TYR A 425 -4.96 -18.37 -28.68
CA TYR A 425 -4.56 -17.45 -29.74
C TYR A 425 -3.05 -17.44 -29.97
N HIS A 426 -2.23 -17.44 -28.91
CA HIS A 426 -0.77 -17.55 -29.04
C HIS A 426 -0.35 -18.86 -29.71
N ARG A 427 -0.94 -20.00 -29.31
CA ARG A 427 -0.68 -21.29 -29.97
C ARG A 427 -1.02 -21.25 -31.45
N LEU A 428 -2.15 -20.65 -31.81
CA LEU A 428 -2.56 -20.48 -33.20
C LEU A 428 -1.59 -19.57 -33.98
N ALA A 429 -1.16 -18.46 -33.38
CA ALA A 429 -0.23 -17.52 -34.00
C ALA A 429 1.16 -18.13 -34.23
N GLU A 430 1.67 -18.88 -33.26
CA GLU A 430 2.92 -19.63 -33.39
C GLU A 430 2.82 -20.70 -34.49
N ALA A 431 1.71 -21.44 -34.53
CA ALA A 431 1.50 -22.45 -35.58
C ALA A 431 1.40 -21.82 -36.98
N ALA A 432 0.70 -20.70 -37.12
CA ALA A 432 0.62 -19.96 -38.38
C ALA A 432 2.00 -19.47 -38.83
N SER A 433 2.82 -18.98 -37.89
CA SER A 433 4.21 -18.57 -38.15
C SER A 433 5.08 -19.75 -38.61
N MET A 434 5.00 -20.89 -37.92
CA MET A 434 5.74 -22.10 -38.28
C MET A 434 5.31 -22.69 -39.62
N TYR A 435 4.02 -22.65 -39.95
CA TYR A 435 3.49 -23.06 -41.25
C TYR A 435 4.05 -22.21 -42.39
N GLN A 436 4.15 -20.89 -42.19
CA GLN A 436 4.71 -19.97 -43.18
C GLN A 436 6.19 -20.28 -43.50
N VAL A 437 6.95 -20.70 -42.49
CA VAL A 437 8.37 -21.10 -42.65
C VAL A 437 8.48 -22.57 -43.14
N GLY A 438 7.36 -23.25 -43.37
CA GLY A 438 7.33 -24.65 -43.84
C GLY A 438 7.74 -25.68 -42.79
N LYS A 439 7.79 -25.30 -41.51
CA LYS A 439 8.22 -26.16 -40.39
C LYS A 439 7.07 -26.91 -39.71
N ALA A 440 5.83 -26.48 -39.94
CA ALA A 440 4.63 -27.14 -39.42
C ALA A 440 3.58 -27.31 -40.52
N GLY A 441 2.68 -28.28 -40.34
CA GLY A 441 1.51 -28.49 -41.20
C GLY A 441 0.26 -27.75 -40.71
N LEU A 442 -0.81 -27.82 -41.50
CA LEU A 442 -2.13 -27.33 -41.09
C LEU A 442 -2.67 -28.12 -39.89
N TRP A 443 -3.47 -27.48 -39.04
CA TRP A 443 -4.04 -28.12 -37.86
C TRP A 443 -5.11 -29.16 -38.23
N ARG A 444 -5.17 -30.24 -37.45
CA ARG A 444 -6.13 -31.34 -37.58
C ARG A 444 -6.84 -31.55 -36.23
N PRO A 445 -7.97 -32.30 -36.18
CA PRO A 445 -8.57 -32.68 -34.91
C PRO A 445 -7.57 -33.48 -34.06
N PRO A 446 -7.49 -33.23 -32.74
CA PRO A 446 -8.44 -32.43 -31.95
C PRO A 446 -8.16 -30.91 -31.95
N ASP A 447 -6.93 -30.45 -32.21
CA ASP A 447 -6.53 -29.04 -32.07
C ASP A 447 -7.34 -28.08 -32.96
N LEU A 448 -7.64 -28.48 -34.21
CA LEU A 448 -8.48 -27.69 -35.11
C LEU A 448 -9.89 -27.47 -34.53
N GLN A 449 -10.47 -28.50 -33.91
CA GLN A 449 -11.81 -28.40 -33.33
C GLN A 449 -11.81 -27.48 -32.11
N LEU A 450 -10.77 -27.56 -31.28
CA LEU A 450 -10.58 -26.66 -30.14
C LEU A 450 -10.46 -25.21 -30.60
N ALA A 451 -9.68 -24.94 -31.65
CA ALA A 451 -9.55 -23.60 -32.23
C ALA A 451 -10.86 -23.06 -32.82
N LEU A 452 -11.63 -23.89 -33.52
CA LEU A 452 -12.92 -23.49 -34.08
C LEU A 452 -13.95 -23.20 -32.98
N ASN A 453 -14.01 -24.03 -31.95
CA ASN A 453 -14.86 -23.80 -30.78
C ASN A 453 -14.47 -22.51 -30.06
N TRP A 454 -13.16 -22.26 -29.91
CA TRP A 454 -12.63 -21.01 -29.36
C TRP A 454 -13.06 -19.80 -30.19
N GLN A 455 -12.89 -19.85 -31.52
CA GLN A 455 -13.29 -18.76 -32.42
C GLN A 455 -14.79 -18.48 -32.32
N ALA A 456 -15.62 -19.53 -32.25
CA ALA A 456 -17.07 -19.41 -32.12
C ALA A 456 -17.50 -18.84 -30.76
N LYS A 457 -16.84 -19.24 -29.66
CA LYS A 457 -17.12 -18.76 -28.30
C LYS A 457 -16.69 -17.30 -28.12
N HIS A 458 -15.47 -16.95 -28.50
CA HIS A 458 -14.86 -15.67 -28.15
C HIS A 458 -15.00 -14.57 -29.22
N LYS A 459 -15.26 -14.94 -30.49
CA LYS A 459 -15.40 -14.00 -31.62
C LYS A 459 -14.35 -12.86 -31.60
N PRO A 460 -13.06 -13.19 -31.61
CA PRO A 460 -12.00 -12.21 -31.41
C PRO A 460 -12.00 -11.14 -32.51
N THR A 461 -11.94 -9.87 -32.11
CA THR A 461 -11.79 -8.74 -33.04
C THR A 461 -10.32 -8.54 -33.42
N ILE A 462 -10.07 -7.80 -34.52
CA ILE A 462 -8.70 -7.49 -34.94
C ILE A 462 -7.95 -6.71 -33.85
N VAL A 463 -8.64 -5.74 -33.22
CA VAL A 463 -8.09 -4.91 -32.14
C VAL A 463 -7.71 -5.78 -30.94
N TRP A 464 -8.59 -6.71 -30.53
CA TRP A 464 -8.29 -7.68 -29.48
C TRP A 464 -7.06 -8.52 -29.80
N GLY A 465 -6.95 -9.01 -31.04
CA GLY A 465 -5.83 -9.86 -31.46
C GLY A 465 -4.48 -9.15 -31.47
N GLN A 466 -4.45 -7.95 -32.06
CA GLN A 466 -3.25 -7.12 -32.17
C GLN A 466 -2.66 -6.75 -30.81
N ARG A 467 -3.50 -6.74 -29.76
CA ARG A 467 -3.09 -6.53 -28.36
C ARG A 467 -2.10 -7.56 -27.84
N TYR A 468 -2.20 -8.80 -28.32
CA TYR A 468 -1.40 -9.93 -27.84
C TYR A 468 -0.39 -10.40 -28.90
N HIS A 469 -0.73 -10.33 -30.18
CA HIS A 469 0.18 -10.67 -31.27
C HIS A 469 -0.14 -9.89 -32.55
N PRO A 470 0.85 -9.27 -33.22
CA PRO A 470 0.60 -8.40 -34.37
C PRO A 470 0.08 -9.15 -35.61
N ALA A 471 0.29 -10.47 -35.69
CA ALA A 471 -0.07 -11.28 -36.86
C ALA A 471 -1.52 -11.81 -36.88
N PHE A 472 -2.49 -11.12 -36.27
CA PHE A 472 -3.87 -11.60 -36.14
C PHE A 472 -4.51 -12.06 -37.45
N GLU A 473 -4.45 -11.23 -38.50
CA GLU A 473 -5.04 -11.57 -39.79
C GLU A 473 -4.44 -12.86 -40.36
N ARG A 474 -3.11 -13.01 -40.26
CA ARG A 474 -2.41 -14.21 -40.74
C ARG A 474 -2.84 -15.45 -39.97
N THR A 475 -2.98 -15.32 -38.65
CA THR A 475 -3.46 -16.41 -37.79
C THR A 475 -4.87 -16.85 -38.16
N MET A 476 -5.78 -15.90 -38.41
CA MET A 476 -7.16 -16.22 -38.80
C MET A 476 -7.24 -16.86 -40.19
N VAL A 477 -6.44 -16.39 -41.14
CA VAL A 477 -6.30 -17.02 -42.46
C VAL A 477 -5.80 -18.46 -42.31
N PHE A 478 -4.77 -18.71 -41.50
CA PHE A 478 -4.26 -20.06 -41.25
C PHE A 478 -5.34 -21.00 -40.68
N LEU A 479 -6.16 -20.51 -39.73
CA LEU A 479 -7.25 -21.29 -39.16
C LEU A 479 -8.32 -21.63 -40.21
N GLU A 480 -8.70 -20.67 -41.04
CA GLU A 480 -9.67 -20.86 -42.12
C GLU A 480 -9.16 -21.84 -43.19
N TYR A 481 -7.88 -21.73 -43.57
CA TYR A 481 -7.24 -22.70 -44.47
C TYR A 481 -7.23 -24.10 -43.87
N SER A 482 -6.87 -24.24 -42.59
CA SER A 482 -6.89 -25.54 -41.88
C SER A 482 -8.29 -26.16 -41.86
N LYS A 483 -9.32 -25.35 -41.60
CA LYS A 483 -10.73 -25.76 -41.65
C LYS A 483 -11.12 -26.27 -43.04
N LYS A 484 -10.86 -25.47 -44.07
CA LYS A 484 -11.25 -25.79 -45.46
C LYS A 484 -10.58 -27.05 -45.97
N GLU A 485 -9.30 -27.25 -45.65
CA GLU A 485 -8.57 -28.45 -46.04
C GLU A 485 -9.12 -29.70 -45.34
N PHE A 486 -9.42 -29.61 -44.05
CA PHE A 486 -10.01 -30.71 -43.30
C PHE A 486 -11.41 -31.11 -43.83
N GLU A 487 -12.28 -30.13 -44.11
CA GLU A 487 -13.59 -30.40 -44.70
C GLU A 487 -13.48 -31.06 -46.08
N THR A 488 -12.49 -30.64 -46.88
CA THR A 488 -12.23 -31.22 -48.21
C THR A 488 -11.77 -32.67 -48.09
N GLU A 489 -10.85 -32.98 -47.17
CA GLU A 489 -10.41 -34.35 -46.90
C GLU A 489 -11.53 -35.25 -46.38
N GLN A 490 -12.39 -34.75 -45.50
CA GLN A 490 -13.55 -35.51 -45.01
C GLN A 490 -14.48 -35.87 -46.17
N ARG A 491 -14.81 -34.90 -47.04
CA ARG A 491 -15.64 -35.16 -48.23
C ARG A 491 -15.00 -36.18 -49.15
N ILE A 492 -13.68 -36.14 -49.33
CA ILE A 492 -12.95 -37.14 -50.13
C ILE A 492 -13.06 -38.53 -49.50
N LYS A 493 -12.83 -38.66 -48.18
CA LYS A 493 -12.94 -39.94 -47.47
C LYS A 493 -14.36 -40.52 -47.51
N GLU A 494 -15.39 -39.69 -47.37
CA GLU A 494 -16.78 -40.12 -47.49
C GLU A 494 -17.10 -40.65 -48.89
N LEU A 495 -16.62 -39.96 -49.94
CA LEU A 495 -16.76 -40.41 -51.32
C LEU A 495 -16.01 -41.74 -51.56
N GLU A 496 -14.83 -41.92 -50.98
CA GLU A 496 -14.08 -43.17 -51.06
C GLU A 496 -14.79 -44.32 -50.33
N GLN A 497 -15.35 -44.08 -49.15
CA GLN A 497 -16.14 -45.09 -48.43
C GLN A 497 -17.36 -45.52 -49.24
N LYS A 498 -18.09 -44.57 -49.83
CA LYS A 498 -19.22 -44.88 -50.74
C LYS A 498 -18.77 -45.71 -51.94
N ARG A 499 -17.63 -45.39 -52.56
CA ARG A 499 -17.06 -46.16 -53.67
C ARG A 499 -16.63 -47.58 -53.26
N LYS A 500 -16.03 -47.75 -52.08
CA LYS A 500 -15.65 -49.07 -51.54
C LYS A 500 -16.88 -49.95 -51.29
N LEU A 501 -17.95 -49.38 -50.73
CA LEU A 501 -19.23 -50.06 -50.51
C LEU A 501 -19.90 -50.50 -51.82
N GLN A 502 -19.86 -49.64 -52.86
CA GLN A 502 -20.39 -50.00 -54.18
C GLN A 502 -19.59 -51.14 -54.83
N ARG A 503 -18.26 -51.11 -54.75
CA ARG A 503 -17.40 -52.19 -55.28
C ARG A 503 -17.65 -53.52 -54.56
N ALA A 504 -17.80 -53.50 -53.23
CA ALA A 504 -18.09 -54.69 -52.43
C ALA A 504 -19.44 -55.34 -52.80
N ARG A 505 -20.48 -54.52 -53.07
CA ARG A 505 -21.79 -55.02 -53.53
C ARG A 505 -21.71 -55.66 -54.92
N ILE A 506 -20.94 -55.07 -55.84
CA ILE A 506 -20.74 -55.61 -57.18
C ILE A 506 -19.99 -56.96 -57.12
N THR A 507 -18.91 -57.06 -56.33
CA THR A 507 -18.16 -58.31 -56.18
C THR A 507 -18.99 -59.43 -55.55
N ALA A 508 -19.85 -59.12 -54.58
CA ALA A 508 -20.75 -60.11 -53.98
C ALA A 508 -21.81 -60.62 -54.99
N GLY A 509 -22.34 -59.75 -55.84
CA GLY A 509 -23.27 -60.14 -56.92
C GLY A 509 -22.64 -61.06 -57.97
N VAL A 510 -21.38 -60.80 -58.34
CA VAL A 510 -20.63 -61.64 -59.30
C VAL A 510 -20.36 -63.05 -58.73
N MET A 511 -19.97 -63.16 -57.46
CA MET A 511 -19.77 -64.46 -56.81
C MET A 511 -21.07 -65.28 -56.71
N GLY A 512 -22.21 -64.60 -56.48
CA GLY A 512 -23.54 -65.23 -56.50
C GLY A 512 -23.95 -65.76 -57.88
N PHE A 513 -23.52 -65.13 -58.96
CA PHE A 513 -23.80 -65.61 -60.32
C PHE A 513 -22.97 -66.86 -60.67
N PHE A 514 -21.69 -66.89 -60.33
CA PHE A 514 -20.81 -68.03 -60.62
C PHE A 514 -21.21 -69.32 -59.88
N THR A 515 -21.76 -69.21 -58.68
CA THR A 515 -22.26 -70.36 -57.91
C THR A 515 -23.49 -71.01 -58.55
N ILE A 516 -24.38 -70.21 -59.16
CA ILE A 516 -25.56 -70.71 -59.89
C ILE A 516 -25.14 -71.42 -61.19
N VAL A 517 -24.16 -70.89 -61.91
CA VAL A 517 -23.64 -71.52 -63.14
C VAL A 517 -22.94 -72.86 -62.85
N ALA A 518 -22.20 -72.96 -61.74
CA ALA A 518 -21.55 -74.20 -61.32
C ALA A 518 -22.57 -75.31 -60.97
N LEU A 519 -23.69 -74.95 -60.32
CA LEU A 519 -24.78 -75.88 -60.01
C LEU A 519 -25.47 -76.41 -61.27
N LEU A 520 -25.66 -75.58 -62.29
CA LEU A 520 -26.28 -75.99 -63.56
C LEU A 520 -25.38 -76.93 -64.38
N GLY A 521 -24.05 -76.73 -64.35
CA GLY A 521 -23.10 -77.64 -64.99
C GLY A 521 -23.07 -79.05 -64.38
N LEU A 522 -23.29 -79.14 -63.06
CA LEU A 522 -23.32 -80.40 -62.32
C LEU A 522 -24.54 -81.26 -62.68
N VAL A 523 -25.68 -80.63 -62.93
CA VAL A 523 -26.91 -81.31 -63.38
C VAL A 523 -26.77 -81.84 -64.82
N PHE A 524 -26.12 -81.08 -65.70
CA PHE A 524 -25.88 -81.48 -67.09
C PHE A 524 -24.92 -82.67 -67.20
N ALA A 525 -23.91 -82.76 -66.32
CA ALA A 525 -22.97 -83.87 -66.26
C ALA A 525 -23.61 -85.20 -65.81
N VAL A 526 -24.67 -85.13 -64.99
CA VAL A 526 -25.40 -86.33 -64.52
C VAL A 526 -26.31 -86.90 -65.61
N TYR A 527 -26.86 -86.05 -66.50
CA TYR A 527 -27.72 -86.48 -67.60
C TYR A 527 -26.98 -87.38 -68.62
N GLN A 528 -25.73 -87.06 -68.96
CA GLN A 528 -24.88 -87.84 -69.87
C GLN A 528 -24.48 -89.22 -69.32
N ARG A 529 -24.57 -89.43 -68.00
CA ARG A 529 -24.10 -90.66 -67.33
C ARG A 529 -25.12 -91.81 -67.35
N THR A 530 -26.34 -91.57 -67.82
CA THR A 530 -27.48 -92.51 -67.75
C THR A 530 -27.57 -93.51 -68.92
N LEU A 531 -26.63 -93.50 -69.87
CA LEU A 531 -26.59 -94.43 -71.02
C LEU A 531 -25.61 -95.61 -70.88
N ALA A 532 -24.87 -95.73 -69.77
CA ALA A 532 -23.80 -96.73 -69.59
C ALA A 532 -24.05 -97.68 -68.39
N GLU A 533 -25.28 -98.16 -68.24
CA GLU A 533 -25.77 -98.98 -67.11
C GLU A 533 -25.55 -100.51 -67.23
N GLU A 534 -24.55 -100.99 -67.99
CA GLU A 534 -24.32 -102.43 -68.16
C GLU A 534 -23.23 -103.05 -67.26
N GLN A 535 -22.57 -102.27 -66.40
CA GLN A 535 -21.70 -102.82 -65.35
C GLN A 535 -22.33 -102.73 -63.94
N ARG A 536 -23.61 -103.11 -63.88
CA ARG A 536 -24.23 -103.71 -62.70
C ARG A 536 -23.32 -104.81 -62.15
N LYS A 537 -22.83 -104.67 -60.90
CA LYS A 537 -22.98 -105.67 -59.80
C LYS A 537 -21.99 -105.55 -58.64
N LEU A 538 -20.98 -104.69 -58.70
CA LEU A 538 -20.02 -104.49 -57.57
C LEU A 538 -20.33 -103.29 -56.66
N ALA A 539 -21.37 -102.50 -56.95
CA ALA A 539 -21.68 -101.27 -56.21
C ALA A 539 -22.67 -101.43 -55.04
N VAL A 540 -23.40 -102.56 -54.95
CA VAL A 540 -24.43 -102.74 -53.91
C VAL A 540 -23.83 -103.08 -52.54
N GLU A 541 -22.64 -103.67 -52.50
CA GLU A 541 -21.94 -104.00 -51.24
C GLU A 541 -21.23 -102.77 -50.62
N ASN A 542 -20.76 -101.85 -51.46
CA ASN A 542 -20.11 -100.60 -51.02
C ASN A 542 -21.10 -99.50 -50.58
N GLU A 543 -22.37 -99.55 -51.00
CA GLU A 543 -23.35 -98.54 -50.63
C GLU A 543 -23.79 -98.64 -49.15
N GLN A 544 -23.75 -99.84 -48.56
CA GLN A 544 -24.11 -100.04 -47.15
C GLN A 544 -22.96 -99.70 -46.18
N LEU A 545 -21.70 -99.93 -46.56
CA LEU A 545 -20.53 -99.52 -45.77
C LEU A 545 -20.26 -98.01 -45.86
N ALA A 546 -20.51 -97.39 -47.03
CA ALA A 546 -20.32 -95.95 -47.21
C ALA A 546 -21.37 -95.11 -46.44
N LYS A 547 -22.64 -95.54 -46.37
CA LYS A 547 -23.68 -94.82 -45.61
C LYS A 547 -23.48 -94.89 -44.09
N ALA A 548 -22.92 -96.00 -43.58
CA ALA A 548 -22.56 -96.13 -42.16
C ALA A 548 -21.29 -95.33 -41.79
N ALA A 549 -20.32 -95.24 -42.70
CA ALA A 549 -19.11 -94.42 -42.51
C ALA A 549 -19.40 -92.92 -42.61
N GLU A 550 -20.29 -92.49 -43.51
CA GLU A 550 -20.64 -91.07 -43.71
C GLU A 550 -21.48 -90.50 -42.56
N ALA A 551 -22.35 -91.31 -41.94
CA ALA A 551 -23.09 -90.92 -40.74
C ALA A 551 -22.17 -90.71 -39.52
N ASN A 552 -21.25 -91.65 -39.27
CA ASN A 552 -20.26 -91.55 -38.18
C ASN A 552 -19.24 -90.43 -38.41
N ALA A 553 -18.83 -90.18 -39.66
CA ALA A 553 -17.91 -89.08 -39.99
C ALA A 553 -18.56 -87.70 -39.82
N ARG A 554 -19.84 -87.53 -40.18
CA ARG A 554 -20.57 -86.28 -39.95
C ARG A 554 -20.85 -86.01 -38.47
N GLU A 555 -21.11 -87.05 -37.68
CA GLU A 555 -21.29 -86.92 -36.23
C GLU A 555 -19.97 -86.56 -35.53
N GLN A 556 -18.85 -87.19 -35.91
CA GLN A 556 -17.52 -86.85 -35.42
C GLN A 556 -17.06 -85.44 -35.85
N GLN A 557 -17.35 -85.02 -37.09
CA GLN A 557 -17.01 -83.67 -37.56
C GLN A 557 -17.79 -82.59 -36.78
N LYS A 558 -19.07 -82.83 -36.49
CA LYS A 558 -19.88 -81.88 -35.71
C LYS A 558 -19.39 -81.76 -34.26
N ILE A 559 -18.98 -82.87 -33.64
CA ILE A 559 -18.37 -82.88 -32.31
C ILE A 559 -16.99 -82.21 -32.32
N ALA A 560 -16.20 -82.39 -33.38
CA ALA A 560 -14.90 -81.73 -33.53
C ALA A 560 -15.03 -80.22 -33.76
N GLU A 561 -16.00 -79.76 -34.55
CA GLU A 561 -16.31 -78.34 -34.77
C GLU A 561 -16.86 -77.67 -33.51
N GLU A 562 -17.76 -78.34 -32.77
CA GLU A 562 -18.26 -77.85 -31.48
C GLU A 562 -17.15 -77.76 -30.41
N ASN A 563 -16.22 -78.73 -30.38
CA ASN A 563 -15.09 -78.69 -29.46
C ASN A 563 -14.03 -77.67 -29.88
N ALA A 564 -13.80 -77.46 -31.18
CA ALA A 564 -12.91 -76.44 -31.69
C ALA A 564 -13.44 -75.03 -31.38
N GLU A 565 -14.75 -74.79 -31.52
CA GLU A 565 -15.33 -73.49 -31.16
C GLU A 565 -15.36 -73.27 -29.65
N LYS A 566 -15.65 -74.30 -28.84
CA LYS A 566 -15.50 -74.22 -27.38
C LYS A 566 -14.05 -73.94 -26.94
N ALA A 567 -13.06 -74.55 -27.60
CA ALA A 567 -11.65 -74.29 -27.33
C ALA A 567 -11.25 -72.86 -27.72
N ARG A 568 -11.76 -72.34 -28.84
CA ARG A 568 -11.50 -70.97 -29.31
C ARG A 568 -12.14 -69.92 -28.41
N ILE A 569 -13.35 -70.16 -27.92
CA ILE A 569 -14.02 -69.32 -26.92
C ILE A 569 -13.24 -69.36 -25.60
N ALA A 570 -12.82 -70.53 -25.12
CA ALA A 570 -12.02 -70.66 -23.91
C ALA A 570 -10.64 -69.97 -24.01
N GLU A 571 -9.99 -70.02 -25.18
CA GLU A 571 -8.74 -69.30 -25.43
C GLU A 571 -8.95 -67.78 -25.45
N ALA A 572 -10.03 -67.30 -26.08
CA ALA A 572 -10.40 -65.89 -26.09
C ALA A 572 -10.73 -65.37 -24.67
N ASP A 573 -11.45 -66.15 -23.87
CA ASP A 573 -11.76 -65.83 -22.48
C ASP A 573 -10.50 -65.83 -21.60
N ALA A 574 -9.57 -66.76 -21.82
CA ALA A 574 -8.29 -66.79 -21.12
C ALA A 574 -7.40 -65.59 -21.46
N LEU A 575 -7.38 -65.15 -22.72
CA LEU A 575 -6.69 -63.93 -23.17
C LEU A 575 -7.33 -62.67 -22.59
N ALA A 576 -8.67 -62.61 -22.55
CA ALA A 576 -9.40 -61.51 -21.93
C ALA A 576 -9.13 -61.43 -20.42
N GLN A 577 -9.12 -62.57 -19.71
CA GLN A 577 -8.78 -62.61 -18.29
C GLN A 577 -7.31 -62.22 -18.02
N LYS A 578 -6.38 -62.61 -18.89
CA LYS A 578 -4.99 -62.18 -18.78
C LYS A 578 -4.84 -60.66 -18.92
N GLY A 579 -5.53 -60.04 -19.87
CA GLY A 579 -5.55 -58.58 -20.05
C GLY A 579 -6.13 -57.84 -18.85
N ILE A 580 -7.21 -58.36 -18.26
CA ILE A 580 -7.80 -57.80 -17.02
C ILE A 580 -6.85 -57.96 -15.83
N ALA A 581 -6.16 -59.10 -15.71
CA ALA A 581 -5.18 -59.33 -14.64
C ALA A 581 -3.96 -58.39 -14.76
N GLU A 582 -3.47 -58.12 -15.98
CA GLU A 582 -2.38 -57.18 -16.24
C GLU A 582 -2.81 -55.73 -15.96
N GLN A 583 -4.04 -55.33 -16.33
CA GLN A 583 -4.58 -54.02 -15.96
C GLN A 583 -4.74 -53.85 -14.45
N ASN A 584 -5.30 -54.84 -13.76
CA ASN A 584 -5.45 -54.81 -12.30
C ASN A 584 -4.08 -54.75 -11.58
N ALA A 585 -3.07 -55.43 -12.11
CA ALA A 585 -1.71 -55.37 -11.58
C ALA A 585 -1.07 -53.99 -11.74
N GLU A 586 -1.27 -53.33 -12.89
CA GLU A 586 -0.78 -51.97 -13.13
C GLU A 586 -1.53 -50.92 -12.30
N GLU A 587 -2.86 -51.06 -12.17
CA GLU A 587 -3.66 -50.21 -11.27
C GLU A 587 -3.22 -50.34 -9.81
N ALA A 588 -2.94 -51.57 -9.35
CA ALA A 588 -2.41 -51.80 -8.01
C ALA A 588 -1.02 -51.15 -7.81
N ARG A 589 -0.16 -51.18 -8.85
CA ARG A 589 1.17 -50.54 -8.82
C ARG A 589 1.07 -49.01 -8.75
N ILE A 590 0.15 -48.42 -9.53
CA ILE A 590 -0.12 -46.98 -9.52
C ILE A 590 -0.70 -46.56 -8.16
N ALA A 591 -1.64 -47.33 -7.61
CA ALA A 591 -2.21 -47.07 -6.29
C ALA A 591 -1.13 -47.11 -5.18
N GLN A 592 -0.18 -48.03 -5.28
CA GLN A 592 0.94 -48.13 -4.33
C GLN A 592 1.90 -46.94 -4.42
N LEU A 593 2.21 -46.47 -5.64
CA LEU A 593 3.03 -45.28 -5.86
C LEU A 593 2.35 -44.01 -5.30
N LEU A 594 1.04 -43.85 -5.54
CA LEU A 594 0.26 -42.73 -5.01
C LEU A 594 0.18 -42.75 -3.48
N ALA A 595 0.05 -43.94 -2.86
CA ALA A 595 0.05 -44.07 -1.41
C ALA A 595 1.41 -43.67 -0.80
N GLU A 596 2.52 -44.02 -1.45
CA GLU A 596 3.86 -43.63 -1.00
C GLU A 596 4.11 -42.12 -1.15
N GLU A 597 3.62 -41.51 -2.24
CA GLU A 597 3.68 -40.06 -2.44
C GLU A 597 2.86 -39.30 -1.40
N GLN A 598 1.65 -39.79 -1.08
CA GLN A 598 0.81 -39.22 -0.01
C GLN A 598 1.48 -39.33 1.35
N ARG A 599 2.17 -40.44 1.64
CA ARG A 599 2.93 -40.62 2.88
C ARG A 599 4.07 -39.60 2.98
N GLN A 600 4.85 -39.42 1.91
CA GLN A 600 5.92 -38.41 1.88
C GLN A 600 5.39 -36.98 2.00
N LEU A 601 4.20 -36.70 1.47
CA LEU A 601 3.53 -35.42 1.65
C LEU A 601 3.09 -35.21 3.11
N ALA A 602 2.52 -36.25 3.74
CA ALA A 602 2.14 -36.22 5.15
C ALA A 602 3.35 -35.97 6.06
N ASP A 603 4.49 -36.62 5.81
CA ASP A 603 5.73 -36.41 6.55
C ASP A 603 6.27 -34.98 6.40
N ARG A 604 6.25 -34.42 5.18
CA ARG A 604 6.63 -33.01 4.93
C ARG A 604 5.70 -32.03 5.63
N ASN A 605 4.40 -32.33 5.67
CA ASN A 605 3.42 -31.50 6.37
C ASN A 605 3.59 -31.57 7.89
N ALA A 606 3.89 -32.74 8.44
CA ALA A 606 4.22 -32.91 9.86
C ALA A 606 5.48 -32.11 10.24
N LEU A 607 6.54 -32.16 9.43
CA LEU A 607 7.75 -31.38 9.66
C LEU A 607 7.51 -29.87 9.58
N ARG A 608 6.66 -29.41 8.65
CA ARG A 608 6.23 -28.00 8.58
C ARG A 608 5.42 -27.58 9.81
N ALA A 609 4.52 -28.44 10.29
CA ALA A 609 3.73 -28.17 11.48
C ALA A 609 4.63 -28.02 12.72
N GLU A 610 5.65 -28.87 12.87
CA GLU A 610 6.63 -28.77 13.96
C GLU A 610 7.45 -27.47 13.89
N ASN A 611 7.91 -27.08 12.70
CA ASN A 611 8.63 -25.82 12.51
C ASN A 611 7.74 -24.59 12.80
N ASN A 612 6.48 -24.64 12.38
CA ASN A 612 5.52 -23.58 12.68
C ASN A 612 5.23 -23.47 14.17
N GLN A 613 5.15 -24.60 14.89
CA GLN A 613 4.99 -24.61 16.34
C GLN A 613 6.21 -23.95 17.02
N LYS A 614 7.44 -24.34 16.65
CA LYS A 614 8.67 -23.72 17.18
C LYS A 614 8.72 -22.21 16.92
N LEU A 615 8.27 -21.78 15.75
CA LEU A 615 8.19 -20.36 15.40
C LEU A 615 7.12 -19.63 16.24
N ALA A 616 5.97 -20.26 16.48
CA ALA A 616 4.91 -19.72 17.32
C ALA A 616 5.37 -19.54 18.78
N GLU A 617 6.08 -20.52 19.34
CA GLU A 617 6.67 -20.45 20.68
C GLU A 617 7.72 -19.32 20.77
N ALA A 618 8.57 -19.18 19.76
CA ALA A 618 9.55 -18.09 19.70
C ALA A 618 8.89 -16.70 19.60
N ASN A 619 7.80 -16.60 18.85
CA ASN A 619 7.02 -15.36 18.71
C ASN A 619 6.26 -15.03 20.00
N GLN A 620 5.71 -16.03 20.69
CA GLN A 620 5.07 -15.85 21.99
C GLN A 620 6.07 -15.28 23.01
N LYS A 621 7.27 -15.84 23.08
CA LYS A 621 8.31 -15.35 24.00
C LYS A 621 8.70 -13.89 23.70
N LYS A 622 8.84 -13.52 22.43
CA LYS A 622 9.07 -12.12 22.03
C LYS A 622 7.89 -11.21 22.37
N ALA A 623 6.67 -11.70 22.26
CA ALA A 623 5.48 -10.94 22.61
C ALA A 623 5.42 -10.68 24.13
N GLU A 624 5.78 -11.66 24.96
CA GLU A 624 5.90 -11.51 26.42
C GLU A 624 6.99 -10.50 26.80
N GLU A 625 8.17 -10.57 26.16
CA GLU A 625 9.25 -9.59 26.35
C GLU A 625 8.81 -8.17 25.96
N ASN A 626 8.12 -8.02 24.82
CA ASN A 626 7.60 -6.73 24.38
C ASN A 626 6.48 -6.20 25.28
N ALA A 627 5.62 -7.08 25.82
CA ALA A 627 4.58 -6.70 26.76
C ALA A 627 5.17 -6.15 28.05
N GLU A 628 6.25 -6.76 28.56
CA GLU A 628 6.94 -6.25 29.75
C GLU A 628 7.63 -4.91 29.48
N ILE A 629 8.26 -4.73 28.31
CA ILE A 629 8.82 -3.44 27.90
C ILE A 629 7.72 -2.36 27.81
N ALA A 630 6.56 -2.70 27.25
CA ALA A 630 5.42 -1.79 27.17
C ALA A 630 4.90 -1.39 28.56
N ARG A 631 4.81 -2.34 29.49
CA ARG A 631 4.40 -2.10 30.89
C ARG A 631 5.37 -1.14 31.59
N VAL A 632 6.68 -1.36 31.45
CA VAL A 632 7.71 -0.48 32.02
C VAL A 632 7.64 0.93 31.42
N ASN A 633 7.42 1.04 30.10
CA ASN A 633 7.27 2.33 29.43
C ASN A 633 5.98 3.07 29.85
N GLU A 634 4.88 2.36 30.06
CA GLU A 634 3.63 2.93 30.57
C GLU A 634 3.82 3.49 31.99
N GLU A 635 4.45 2.74 32.88
CA GLU A 635 4.78 3.20 34.24
C GLU A 635 5.67 4.46 34.21
N LYS A 636 6.68 4.48 33.32
CA LYS A 636 7.55 5.64 33.13
C LYS A 636 6.78 6.86 32.61
N ALA A 637 5.95 6.69 31.58
CA ALA A 637 5.14 7.78 31.03
C ALA A 637 4.14 8.33 32.06
N LYS A 638 3.53 7.46 32.87
CA LYS A 638 2.64 7.85 33.96
C LYS A 638 3.39 8.67 35.02
N LYS A 639 4.61 8.26 35.39
CA LYS A 639 5.48 9.03 36.30
C LYS A 639 5.79 10.41 35.75
N GLU A 640 6.23 10.50 34.49
CA GLU A 640 6.55 11.78 33.83
C GLU A 640 5.34 12.71 33.76
N ARG A 641 4.16 12.18 33.44
CA ARG A 641 2.90 12.94 33.48
C ARG A 641 2.61 13.52 34.87
N MET A 642 2.79 12.74 35.94
CA MET A 642 2.55 13.22 37.31
C MET A 642 3.56 14.28 37.74
N LEU A 643 4.83 14.16 37.33
CA LEU A 643 5.84 15.20 37.54
C LEU A 643 5.48 16.51 36.81
N ALA A 644 4.99 16.42 35.57
CA ALA A 644 4.53 17.59 34.83
C ALA A 644 3.32 18.28 35.51
N VAL A 645 2.39 17.51 36.08
CA VAL A 645 1.28 18.06 36.88
C VAL A 645 1.82 18.81 38.10
N ALA A 646 2.80 18.25 38.81
CA ALA A 646 3.42 18.91 39.97
C ALA A 646 4.02 20.28 39.58
N LYS A 647 4.74 20.34 38.45
CA LYS A 647 5.32 21.59 37.93
C LYS A 647 4.24 22.61 37.56
N ALA A 648 3.18 22.17 36.88
CA ALA A 648 2.06 23.04 36.54
C ALA A 648 1.36 23.60 37.79
N MET A 649 1.22 22.80 38.85
CA MET A 649 0.70 23.27 40.14
C MET A 649 1.62 24.33 40.77
N ALA A 650 2.93 24.14 40.74
CA ALA A 650 3.89 25.12 41.25
C ALA A 650 3.84 26.44 40.46
N ILE A 651 3.74 26.38 39.13
CA ILE A 651 3.61 27.58 38.29
C ILE A 651 2.31 28.32 38.60
N LYS A 652 1.17 27.60 38.64
CA LYS A 652 -0.14 28.19 38.95
C LYS A 652 -0.25 28.76 40.36
N SER A 653 0.55 28.28 41.31
CA SER A 653 0.53 28.82 42.67
C SER A 653 0.80 30.34 42.69
N LYS A 654 1.63 30.83 41.77
CA LYS A 654 1.97 32.26 41.65
C LYS A 654 0.79 33.15 41.24
N ASP A 655 -0.15 32.59 40.48
CA ASP A 655 -1.37 33.31 40.07
C ASP A 655 -2.32 33.53 41.26
N LEU A 656 -2.11 32.81 42.37
CA LEU A 656 -2.86 32.93 43.62
C LEU A 656 -2.28 33.97 44.58
N SER A 657 -1.39 34.86 44.10
CA SER A 657 -0.75 35.92 44.89
C SER A 657 -1.73 36.85 45.64
N SER A 658 -3.00 36.91 45.21
CA SER A 658 -4.07 37.60 45.94
C SER A 658 -4.42 36.97 47.31
N ASN A 659 -4.05 35.69 47.53
CA ASN A 659 -4.20 34.98 48.80
C ASN A 659 -2.89 34.24 49.19
N PRO A 660 -2.04 34.87 50.02
CA PRO A 660 -0.73 34.34 50.39
C PRO A 660 -0.73 32.97 51.08
N GLU A 661 -1.82 32.60 51.76
CA GLU A 661 -1.93 31.28 52.39
C GLU A 661 -2.23 30.19 51.36
N GLN A 662 -3.05 30.49 50.36
CA GLN A 662 -3.37 29.55 49.28
C GLN A 662 -2.19 29.35 48.33
N GLU A 663 -1.46 30.42 47.97
CA GLU A 663 -0.23 30.32 47.19
C GLU A 663 0.80 29.40 47.89
N ALA A 664 1.06 29.64 49.18
CA ALA A 664 2.00 28.83 49.96
C ALA A 664 1.56 27.37 50.08
N LEU A 665 0.27 27.11 50.29
CA LEU A 665 -0.26 25.75 50.37
C LEU A 665 -0.12 25.02 49.03
N VAL A 666 -0.46 25.66 47.91
CA VAL A 666 -0.39 25.04 46.57
C VAL A 666 1.06 24.80 46.16
N ALA A 667 1.97 25.75 46.43
CA ALA A 667 3.40 25.57 46.19
C ALA A 667 3.98 24.41 47.02
N GLN A 668 3.60 24.30 48.30
CA GLN A 668 4.01 23.19 49.17
C GLN A 668 3.43 21.85 48.71
N GLN A 669 2.16 21.82 48.30
CA GLN A 669 1.52 20.62 47.75
C GLN A 669 2.18 20.18 46.45
N ALA A 670 2.53 21.11 45.56
CA ALA A 670 3.27 20.83 44.34
C ALA A 670 4.64 20.18 44.65
N HIS A 671 5.37 20.69 45.64
CA HIS A 671 6.64 20.10 46.08
C HIS A 671 6.47 18.68 46.64
N ASN A 672 5.52 18.48 47.55
CA ASN A 672 5.26 17.16 48.15
C ASN A 672 4.80 16.15 47.09
N PHE A 673 3.95 16.58 46.15
CA PHE A 673 3.50 15.76 45.04
C PHE A 673 4.67 15.39 44.11
N HIS A 674 5.51 16.35 43.75
CA HIS A 674 6.74 16.09 42.97
C HIS A 674 7.69 15.09 43.66
N ALA A 675 7.87 15.23 44.97
CA ALA A 675 8.71 14.33 45.77
C ALA A 675 8.12 12.90 45.84
N SER A 676 6.79 12.76 45.93
CA SER A 676 6.12 11.45 45.96
C SER A 676 6.32 10.62 44.69
N PHE A 677 6.64 11.28 43.57
CA PHE A 677 6.97 10.64 42.30
C PHE A 677 8.48 10.64 42.01
N ASN A 678 9.34 10.77 43.04
CA ASN A 678 10.81 10.80 42.91
C ASN A 678 11.29 11.80 41.85
N GLY A 679 10.68 12.99 41.81
CA GLY A 679 11.14 14.10 40.98
C GLY A 679 12.50 14.63 41.45
N TYR A 680 13.21 15.32 40.55
CA TYR A 680 14.49 15.94 40.90
C TYR A 680 14.30 16.95 42.04
N PRO A 681 15.00 16.82 43.18
CA PRO A 681 14.74 17.69 44.34
C PRO A 681 14.84 19.18 44.01
N TYR A 682 15.81 19.57 43.18
CA TYR A 682 16.12 20.96 42.80
C TYR A 682 15.46 21.42 41.50
N ASP A 683 14.25 20.94 41.23
CA ASP A 683 13.50 21.35 40.05
C ASP A 683 13.15 22.85 40.10
N ASN A 684 13.52 23.58 39.05
CA ASN A 684 13.42 25.05 38.97
C ASN A 684 11.97 25.53 39.15
N ASP A 685 11.00 24.87 38.52
CA ASP A 685 9.59 25.28 38.57
C ASP A 685 9.01 25.11 39.97
N ILE A 686 9.33 23.99 40.61
CA ILE A 686 8.92 23.69 41.99
C ILE A 686 9.55 24.70 42.96
N PHE A 687 10.85 24.95 42.85
CA PHE A 687 11.56 25.88 43.73
C PHE A 687 11.08 27.32 43.54
N ASN A 688 10.81 27.75 42.31
CA ASN A 688 10.28 29.08 42.06
C ASN A 688 8.88 29.28 42.63
N GLY A 689 8.03 28.24 42.62
CA GLY A 689 6.72 28.30 43.28
C GLY A 689 6.87 28.50 44.79
N LEU A 690 7.75 27.74 45.43
CA LEU A 690 8.06 27.90 46.86
C LEU A 690 8.70 29.26 47.18
N PHE A 691 9.60 29.74 46.33
CA PHE A 691 10.26 31.03 46.49
C PHE A 691 9.26 32.18 46.43
N SER A 692 8.37 32.20 45.43
CA SER A 692 7.28 33.18 45.29
C SER A 692 6.43 33.24 46.55
N ALA A 693 6.02 32.07 47.07
CA ALA A 693 5.24 32.00 48.31
C ALA A 693 5.97 32.58 49.53
N LEU A 694 7.29 32.38 49.62
CA LEU A 694 8.11 32.96 50.69
C LEU A 694 8.29 34.48 50.50
N GLU A 695 8.37 34.95 49.27
CA GLU A 695 8.60 36.36 48.91
C GLU A 695 7.39 37.20 49.30
N VAL A 696 6.18 36.72 48.99
CA VAL A 696 4.92 37.35 49.42
C VAL A 696 4.84 37.48 50.95
N LYS A 697 5.40 36.52 51.68
CA LYS A 697 5.49 36.54 53.15
C LYS A 697 6.68 37.35 53.69
N LYS A 698 7.50 37.94 52.83
CA LYS A 698 8.74 38.66 53.17
C LYS A 698 9.66 37.83 54.07
N HIS A 699 9.74 36.53 53.79
CA HIS A 699 10.55 35.63 54.59
C HIS A 699 12.04 36.02 54.48
N PRO A 700 12.85 35.91 55.56
CA PRO A 700 14.26 36.32 55.53
C PRO A 700 15.10 35.66 54.41
N LEU A 701 14.72 34.46 53.96
CA LEU A 701 15.38 33.74 52.85
C LEU A 701 15.16 34.37 51.46
N THR A 702 14.25 35.34 51.34
CA THR A 702 13.90 36.00 50.07
C THR A 702 14.48 37.41 49.97
N LEU A 703 15.18 37.85 51.02
CA LEU A 703 15.81 39.16 51.05
C LEU A 703 16.96 39.22 50.03
N SER A 704 16.87 40.17 49.11
CA SER A 704 17.95 40.49 48.17
C SER A 704 18.86 41.56 48.78
N LEU A 705 20.17 41.40 48.59
CA LEU A 705 21.18 42.36 49.01
C LEU A 705 21.52 43.27 47.82
N GLU A 706 21.02 44.51 47.85
CA GLU A 706 21.21 45.49 46.77
C GLU A 706 22.49 46.31 46.98
N GLY A 707 23.44 46.22 46.04
CA GLY A 707 24.71 46.94 46.16
C GLY A 707 25.58 46.97 44.90
N HIS A 708 25.46 45.97 44.03
CA HIS A 708 26.12 45.94 42.73
C HIS A 708 25.21 46.48 41.63
N LYS A 709 25.80 47.16 40.63
CA LYS A 709 25.07 47.68 39.46
C LYS A 709 25.04 46.70 38.28
N ASN A 710 26.02 45.79 38.23
CA ASN A 710 26.14 44.76 37.20
C ASN A 710 26.14 43.36 37.82
N SER A 711 26.31 42.31 37.01
CA SER A 711 26.31 40.92 37.47
C SER A 711 27.35 40.69 38.57
N VAL A 712 26.89 40.15 39.71
CA VAL A 712 27.73 39.59 40.77
C VAL A 712 28.29 38.26 40.27
N ARG A 713 29.62 38.11 40.24
CA ARG A 713 30.30 36.93 39.70
C ARG A 713 31.05 36.14 40.76
N ALA A 714 31.37 36.79 41.88
CA ALA A 714 32.11 36.20 42.98
C ALA A 714 31.38 36.45 44.30
N LEU A 715 31.25 35.42 45.12
CA LEU A 715 30.63 35.45 46.44
C LEU A 715 31.39 34.52 47.37
N GLU A 716 31.81 35.03 48.53
CA GLU A 716 32.47 34.23 49.58
C GLU A 716 31.84 34.52 50.94
N THR A 717 31.51 33.48 51.68
CA THR A 717 30.86 33.58 52.98
C THR A 717 31.80 33.10 54.09
N ARG A 718 31.92 33.87 55.17
CA ARG A 718 32.72 33.50 56.34
C ARG A 718 31.82 33.32 57.55
N VAL A 719 31.56 32.05 57.87
CA VAL A 719 30.66 31.67 58.97
C VAL A 719 31.19 32.13 60.33
N SER A 720 32.52 32.14 60.52
CA SER A 720 33.16 32.52 61.79
C SER A 720 32.97 33.98 62.18
N SER A 721 32.90 34.87 61.19
CA SER A 721 32.80 36.32 61.35
C SER A 721 31.44 36.88 60.94
N ASN A 722 30.56 36.04 60.39
CA ASN A 722 29.27 36.40 59.82
C ASN A 722 29.39 37.48 58.71
N HIS A 723 30.48 37.42 57.94
CA HIS A 723 30.75 38.28 56.81
C HIS A 723 30.37 37.60 55.50
N ILE A 724 29.75 38.36 54.58
CA ILE A 724 29.60 37.96 53.18
C ILE A 724 30.38 38.95 52.34
N TYR A 725 31.17 38.46 51.41
CA TYR A 725 31.87 39.28 50.44
C TYR A 725 31.27 39.03 49.07
N SER A 726 31.02 40.09 48.31
CA SER A 726 30.53 39.98 46.94
C SER A 726 31.36 40.84 46.00
N GLY A 727 31.53 40.37 44.77
CA GLY A 727 32.33 41.01 43.73
C GLY A 727 31.62 40.94 42.39
N GLY A 728 31.61 42.07 41.69
CA GLY A 728 30.82 42.24 40.48
C GLY A 728 31.62 42.70 39.27
N THR A 729 30.97 42.58 38.12
CA THR A 729 31.42 43.15 36.84
C THR A 729 31.30 44.68 36.78
N ASP A 730 30.84 45.31 37.85
CA ASP A 730 30.98 46.75 38.10
C ASP A 730 32.33 47.11 38.73
N GLY A 731 33.21 46.13 38.92
CA GLY A 731 34.54 46.29 39.50
C GLY A 731 34.53 46.51 41.01
N LYS A 732 33.35 46.45 41.65
CA LYS A 732 33.17 46.64 43.09
C LYS A 732 33.44 45.37 43.88
N ILE A 733 33.91 45.56 45.12
CA ILE A 733 33.89 44.53 46.17
C ILE A 733 33.19 45.11 47.39
N LEU A 734 32.14 44.41 47.82
CA LEU A 734 31.36 44.77 49.00
C LEU A 734 31.55 43.73 50.09
N LEU A 735 31.66 44.21 51.32
CA LEU A 735 31.55 43.42 52.54
C LEU A 735 30.17 43.68 53.17
N TRP A 736 29.38 42.63 53.29
CA TRP A 736 28.10 42.66 53.96
C TRP A 736 28.27 42.21 55.40
N ASN A 737 27.86 43.07 56.31
CA ASN A 737 27.84 42.83 57.75
C ASN A 737 26.40 42.77 58.24
N TYR A 738 26.07 41.77 59.04
CA TYR A 738 24.75 41.69 59.66
C TYR A 738 24.73 42.45 60.99
N GLN A 739 24.12 43.62 61.03
CA GLN A 739 23.98 44.46 62.22
C GLN A 739 22.56 45.01 62.32
N ASN A 740 22.03 45.18 63.54
CA ASN A 740 20.68 45.74 63.77
C ASN A 740 19.55 45.02 62.99
N ASN A 741 19.67 43.71 62.83
CA ASN A 741 18.72 42.87 62.11
C ASN A 741 18.59 43.19 60.60
N LYS A 742 19.63 43.80 60.01
CA LYS A 742 19.75 44.10 58.58
C LYS A 742 21.18 43.84 58.10
N TRP A 743 21.33 43.61 56.79
CA TRP A 743 22.63 43.56 56.15
C TRP A 743 23.03 44.97 55.70
N GLU A 744 24.21 45.41 56.11
CA GLU A 744 24.80 46.68 55.70
C GLU A 744 26.04 46.41 54.84
N ALA A 745 26.12 47.07 53.68
CA ALA A 745 27.26 46.97 52.77
C ALA A 745 28.33 48.00 53.13
N THR A 746 29.56 47.54 53.28
CA THR A 746 30.77 48.35 53.35
C THR A 746 31.55 48.16 52.05
N GLU A 747 31.90 49.25 51.38
CA GLU A 747 32.68 49.21 50.15
C GLU A 747 34.16 48.96 50.48
N ILE A 748 34.70 47.81 50.06
CA ILE A 748 36.14 47.51 50.16
C ILE A 748 36.86 48.04 48.92
N VAL A 749 36.26 47.83 47.75
CA VAL A 749 36.75 48.35 46.47
C VAL A 749 35.60 49.05 45.77
N GLY A 750 35.83 50.31 45.42
CA GLY A 750 34.86 51.12 44.72
C GLY A 750 34.67 50.77 43.25
N GLU A 751 33.68 51.42 42.65
CA GLU A 751 33.32 51.19 41.24
C GLU A 751 34.49 51.50 40.32
N ARG A 752 34.80 50.57 39.43
CA ARG A 752 35.84 50.76 38.43
C ARG A 752 35.55 49.97 37.17
N THR A 753 35.91 50.52 36.03
CA THR A 753 35.61 49.95 34.71
C THR A 753 36.83 49.30 34.05
N ASP A 754 38.02 49.54 34.61
CA ASP A 754 39.31 49.04 34.11
C ASP A 754 39.57 47.57 34.49
N TYR A 755 38.87 47.04 35.51
CA TYR A 755 39.04 45.67 35.96
C TYR A 755 37.72 45.04 36.43
N LEU A 756 37.22 44.06 35.67
CA LEU A 756 36.01 43.30 35.99
C LEU A 756 36.36 42.19 36.97
N ILE A 757 35.56 41.97 38.01
CA ILE A 757 35.82 40.92 39.00
C ILE A 757 35.00 39.69 38.64
N TYR A 758 35.67 38.55 38.50
CA TYR A 758 35.04 37.25 38.19
C TYR A 758 35.16 36.25 39.34
N SER A 759 36.25 36.29 40.08
CA SER A 759 36.50 35.40 41.22
C SER A 759 37.29 36.12 42.29
N PHE A 760 37.13 35.73 43.54
CA PHE A 760 38.09 36.05 44.59
C PHE A 760 38.00 34.99 45.69
N ASP A 761 39.06 34.89 46.46
CA ASP A 761 39.06 34.11 47.70
C ASP A 761 39.70 34.93 48.81
N ILE A 762 39.33 34.59 50.03
CA ILE A 762 39.80 35.22 51.26
C ILE A 762 40.52 34.15 52.05
N ASN A 763 41.67 34.49 52.60
CA ASN A 763 42.37 33.51 53.39
C ASN A 763 41.62 33.24 54.72
N PRO A 764 41.83 32.08 55.38
CA PRO A 764 41.03 31.71 56.55
C PRO A 764 41.14 32.65 57.77
N ASN A 765 42.14 33.54 57.81
CA ASN A 765 42.32 34.52 58.87
C ASN A 765 41.68 35.89 58.54
N GLU A 766 41.12 36.04 57.34
CA GLU A 766 40.53 37.28 56.83
C GLU A 766 41.50 38.49 56.83
N ASP A 767 42.81 38.26 56.74
CA ASP A 767 43.81 39.33 56.57
C ASP A 767 44.11 39.63 55.10
N LYS A 768 43.83 38.69 54.17
CA LYS A 768 44.13 38.88 52.73
C LYS A 768 43.02 38.37 51.82
N MET A 769 42.84 39.09 50.73
CA MET A 769 41.91 38.74 49.65
C MET A 769 42.65 38.73 48.31
N ALA A 770 42.54 37.63 47.57
CA ALA A 770 43.08 37.50 46.23
C ALA A 770 41.93 37.60 45.23
N VAL A 771 42.00 38.55 44.31
CA VAL A 771 40.93 38.91 43.37
C VAL A 771 41.39 38.67 41.94
N GLY A 772 40.56 37.94 41.21
CA GLY A 772 40.76 37.55 39.83
C GLY A 772 39.64 38.06 38.95
N GLY A 773 40.00 38.36 37.71
CA GLY A 773 39.04 38.80 36.73
C GLY A 773 39.71 39.23 35.45
N LEU A 774 39.24 40.31 34.85
CA LEU A 774 39.70 40.76 33.53
C LEU A 774 40.02 42.25 33.54
N HIS A 775 41.29 42.57 33.27
CA HIS A 775 41.73 43.91 32.95
C HIS A 775 41.22 44.30 31.54
N THR A 776 40.29 45.24 31.48
CA THR A 776 39.54 45.57 30.25
C THR A 776 40.34 46.44 29.28
N ILE A 777 41.34 47.18 29.79
CA ILE A 777 42.17 48.09 28.99
C ILE A 777 43.26 47.31 28.23
N ASP A 778 43.85 46.30 28.87
CA ASP A 778 44.88 45.43 28.28
C ASP A 778 44.70 44.00 28.78
N SER A 779 43.88 43.24 28.06
CA SER A 779 43.54 41.86 28.41
C SER A 779 44.72 40.88 28.26
N LYS A 780 45.74 41.23 27.48
CA LYS A 780 46.93 40.39 27.27
C LYS A 780 47.95 40.52 28.41
N ASN A 781 47.87 41.59 29.20
CA ASN A 781 48.66 41.81 30.40
C ASN A 781 47.77 41.80 31.65
N ASN A 782 47.03 40.70 31.83
CA ASN A 782 46.14 40.52 32.96
C ASN A 782 46.93 40.13 34.23
N TYR A 783 46.32 40.36 35.39
CA TYR A 783 46.95 40.18 36.70
C TYR A 783 45.94 39.80 37.78
N VAL A 784 46.40 39.19 38.87
CA VAL A 784 45.65 39.01 40.12
C VAL A 784 45.93 40.18 41.06
N GLU A 785 44.92 40.66 41.78
CA GLU A 785 45.10 41.66 42.83
C GLU A 785 45.07 41.02 44.22
N LEU A 786 46.09 41.28 45.03
CA LEU A 786 46.17 40.82 46.41
C LEU A 786 46.00 42.02 47.36
N TYR A 787 44.85 42.06 48.03
CA TYR A 787 44.48 43.08 49.01
C TYR A 787 44.86 42.66 50.43
N ASP A 788 45.21 43.65 51.25
CA ASP A 788 45.37 43.53 52.69
C ASP A 788 44.12 44.08 53.37
N LEU A 789 43.35 43.21 54.04
CA LEU A 789 42.07 43.56 54.64
C LEU A 789 42.20 44.30 55.97
N HIS A 790 43.42 44.40 56.54
CA HIS A 790 43.65 45.25 57.71
C HIS A 790 43.95 46.71 57.35
N ASN A 791 44.21 47.01 56.08
CA ASN A 791 44.49 48.36 55.59
C ASN A 791 43.85 48.61 54.23
N HIS A 792 42.54 48.89 54.21
CA HIS A 792 41.75 49.12 53.00
C HIS A 792 42.24 50.30 52.12
N ASN A 793 43.05 51.21 52.65
CA ASN A 793 43.58 52.35 51.91
C ASN A 793 44.90 52.05 51.17
N ALA A 794 45.52 50.89 51.41
CA ALA A 794 46.75 50.50 50.73
C ALA A 794 46.43 49.94 49.32
N PRO A 795 47.19 50.32 48.27
CA PRO A 795 46.98 49.77 46.94
C PRO A 795 47.27 48.26 46.91
N PRO A 796 46.49 47.47 46.14
CA PRO A 796 46.68 46.02 46.08
C PRO A 796 48.01 45.67 45.40
N LYS A 797 48.60 44.54 45.79
CA LYS A 797 49.76 43.98 45.09
C LYS A 797 49.28 43.25 43.83
N LYS A 798 49.80 43.63 42.67
CA LYS A 798 49.48 42.98 41.39
C LYS A 798 50.42 41.81 41.12
N ILE A 799 49.87 40.64 40.82
CA ILE A 799 50.60 39.46 40.39
C ILE A 799 50.33 39.28 38.89
N SER A 800 51.27 39.73 38.07
CA SER A 800 51.19 39.66 36.61
C SER A 800 51.59 38.29 36.05
N GLY A 801 51.30 38.05 34.78
CA GLY A 801 51.66 36.82 34.06
C GLY A 801 50.48 36.07 33.44
N TYR A 802 49.29 36.68 33.46
CA TYR A 802 48.07 36.11 32.91
C TYR A 802 47.74 36.79 31.58
N VAL A 803 47.35 36.00 30.58
CA VAL A 803 47.07 36.49 29.21
C VAL A 803 45.58 36.44 28.87
N ASP A 804 44.75 36.01 29.81
CA ASP A 804 43.30 35.89 29.68
C ASP A 804 42.62 36.14 31.04
N ALA A 805 41.29 36.17 31.06
CA ALA A 805 40.45 36.32 32.24
C ALA A 805 40.70 35.21 33.27
N ILE A 806 40.71 35.58 34.55
CA ILE A 806 40.94 34.65 35.65
C ILE A 806 39.58 34.24 36.24
N GLY A 807 39.17 33.02 35.94
CA GLY A 807 37.82 32.52 36.21
C GLY A 807 37.64 31.97 37.63
N ASP A 808 38.71 31.44 38.24
CA ASP A 808 38.68 30.96 39.62
C ASP A 808 40.00 31.26 40.34
N ILE A 809 39.90 31.53 41.63
CA ILE A 809 41.02 31.79 42.53
C ILE A 809 40.76 31.14 43.87
N LYS A 810 41.75 30.40 44.40
CA LYS A 810 41.71 29.82 45.75
C LYS A 810 43.03 29.94 46.50
N PHE A 811 42.95 30.26 47.78
CA PHE A 811 44.05 30.12 48.71
C PHE A 811 44.29 28.65 49.05
N THR A 812 45.55 28.24 49.03
CA THR A 812 45.94 26.91 49.52
C THR A 812 45.72 26.78 51.03
N PRO A 813 45.40 25.59 51.56
CA PRO A 813 45.18 25.37 53.01
C PRO A 813 46.34 25.81 53.92
N GLY A 814 47.57 25.84 53.39
CA GLY A 814 48.79 26.31 54.06
C GLY A 814 49.04 27.82 54.00
N ARG A 815 48.12 28.60 53.41
CA ARG A 815 48.01 30.08 53.47
C ARG A 815 49.16 30.88 52.85
N LYS A 816 49.98 30.28 51.99
CA LYS A 816 51.15 30.93 51.36
C LYS A 816 51.14 30.92 49.82
N ARG A 817 50.16 30.26 49.20
CA ARG A 817 50.06 30.15 47.74
C ARG A 817 48.61 30.33 47.31
N ILE A 818 48.45 30.90 46.13
CA ILE A 818 47.17 31.10 45.44
C ILE A 818 47.20 30.20 44.21
N LEU A 819 46.11 29.47 43.99
CA LEU A 819 45.85 28.74 42.76
C LEU A 819 44.87 29.57 41.92
N CYS A 820 45.17 29.73 40.64
CA CYS A 820 44.36 30.48 39.69
C CYS A 820 44.15 29.61 38.45
N SER A 821 42.95 29.63 37.89
CA SER A 821 42.64 28.98 36.61
C SER A 821 41.93 29.92 35.65
#